data_AF-A0A940CAD5-F1
#
_entry.id   AF-A0A940CAD5-F1
#
_cell.length_a   1.000
_cell.length_b   1.000
_cell.length_c   1.000
_cell.angle_alpha   90.00
_cell.angle_beta   90.00
_cell.angle_gamma   90.00
#
_symmetry.space_group_name_H-M   'P 1'
#
loop_
_entity.id
_entity.type
_entity.pdbx_description
1 polymer ?
#
loop_
_entity_poly.entity_id
_entity_poly.type
_entity_poly.pdbx_seq_one_letter_code
_entity_poly.pdbx_strand_id
1 'polypeptide(L)'
;MAESIDYGQIYKPSSEVFVIKKDGSKEVFNVQKVINAVGKSAYRALTEFSDEENRKICELIIEKVDSLPENEIPIPKMHNIVEEVLEKVKPIVAKSYRDYRNYKQDFVRMLDDVYKKSQSIMYIGDKENSNTDSALVSTKRSLIFNQLNKELYQKFFLTTEEIQACRDGYIYIHDMSSRRDTMNCCLFDIASVLKGGFEMGNIWYNEPKSLDTAFDVMGDIVLSAASQQYGGFTIPSVEYTLEPYAKLSYEKAKKKYMDLGVPEEKAAEAALAGVEREFEQGFQGWEYKFNTVASSRGDYPFITVTAGTGTSDFQKMATRALLKVHMEGQGKKGRKKPVLFPKIVFLYDEKLHGEGGELEDIFDLAVKCSSKTMYPDYLSLTGDGYVPSIYKKYGKIISPMGCRAFLSPWYERGGIEPADENDEPVYIGRFNIGVVSLHLPMILARSRKENRDFYEILDYYLELIRNLHLRTYSYLGEMKASTNPLAYCMGGFRGGHLDLSDKIKPLLESATASFGITALNELQELYNHKSLVEDAAFSLEVMRHINEKIAQFKKEDHKLYAIYGTPAENLCGLQVKQFRNKFGIIEGVSDREYVSNSFHCHVTEDITPIEKQDYEKRFWDLFNGGKIQYVKYPVDYNLVAIKTLIRRAMKMGFYEGVNLSLSYCDDCGHEELSMDVCPVCGSRNLTKIDRMNGYLSYSRTHGDTRLNDAKMIEISERRSM
;
A
#
# COMPACT_ATOMS: atom_id res chain seq x y z
N MET A 1 -23.44 53.54 -11.56
CA MET A 1 -24.12 52.57 -10.68
C MET A 1 -25.47 52.29 -11.32
N ALA A 2 -25.63 51.15 -11.98
CA ALA A 2 -26.92 50.75 -12.54
C ALA A 2 -27.83 50.33 -11.37
N GLU A 3 -29.06 50.86 -11.31
CA GLU A 3 -30.06 50.47 -10.32
C GLU A 3 -30.35 48.98 -10.47
N SER A 4 -30.13 48.18 -9.42
CA SER A 4 -30.48 46.77 -9.44
C SER A 4 -32.00 46.61 -9.45
N ILE A 5 -32.55 46.03 -10.51
CA ILE A 5 -33.99 45.74 -10.63
C ILE A 5 -34.42 44.79 -9.50
N ASP A 6 -35.36 45.22 -8.66
CA ASP A 6 -35.98 44.36 -7.63
C ASP A 6 -37.22 43.67 -8.21
N TYR A 7 -37.00 42.46 -8.75
CA TYR A 7 -38.06 41.62 -9.31
C TYR A 7 -39.11 41.22 -8.27
N GLY A 8 -38.79 41.25 -6.97
CA GLY A 8 -39.73 40.95 -5.88
C GLY A 8 -40.82 41.99 -5.68
N GLN A 9 -40.61 43.21 -6.16
CA GLN A 9 -41.65 44.26 -6.15
C GLN A 9 -42.53 44.20 -7.40
N ILE A 10 -41.98 43.75 -8.52
CA ILE A 10 -42.61 43.75 -9.84
C ILE A 10 -43.47 42.50 -10.04
N TYR A 11 -42.98 41.34 -9.60
CA TYR A 11 -43.62 40.05 -9.83
C TYR A 11 -44.07 39.44 -8.50
N LYS A 12 -45.38 39.41 -8.28
CA LYS A 12 -46.01 38.88 -7.07
C LYS A 12 -47.13 37.91 -7.45
N PRO A 13 -47.33 36.84 -6.66
CA PRO A 13 -48.48 35.96 -6.82
C PRO A 13 -49.79 36.70 -6.55
N SER A 14 -50.86 36.20 -7.13
CA SER A 14 -52.24 36.68 -7.00
C SER A 14 -52.79 36.61 -5.56
N SER A 15 -52.21 35.75 -4.72
CA SER A 15 -52.53 35.62 -3.31
C SER A 15 -51.25 35.55 -2.46
N GLU A 16 -51.38 35.75 -1.14
CA GLU A 16 -50.21 35.68 -0.24
C GLU A 16 -49.76 34.22 -0.08
N VAL A 17 -48.57 33.91 -0.62
CA VAL A 17 -47.97 32.57 -0.62
C VAL A 17 -46.81 32.51 0.36
N PHE A 18 -46.75 31.44 1.14
CA PHE A 18 -45.65 31.14 2.07
C PHE A 18 -44.83 29.95 1.59
N VAL A 19 -43.51 30.05 1.69
CA VAL A 19 -42.58 28.94 1.51
C VAL A 19 -42.27 28.33 2.87
N ILE A 20 -42.56 27.04 3.04
CA ILE A 20 -42.21 26.29 4.26
C ILE A 20 -40.75 25.85 4.16
N LYS A 21 -39.91 26.38 5.05
CA LYS A 21 -38.49 26.04 5.16
C LYS A 21 -38.28 24.65 5.80
N LYS A 22 -37.06 24.13 5.73
CA LYS A 22 -36.71 22.80 6.27
C LYS A 22 -36.90 22.69 7.79
N ASP A 23 -36.81 23.81 8.52
CA ASP A 23 -37.02 23.90 9.96
C ASP A 23 -38.50 24.10 10.36
N GLY A 24 -39.42 24.07 9.38
CA GLY A 24 -40.85 24.28 9.58
C GLY A 24 -41.27 25.75 9.66
N SER A 25 -40.32 26.71 9.60
CA SER A 25 -40.67 28.13 9.57
C SER A 25 -41.32 28.53 8.24
N LYS A 26 -42.29 29.46 8.32
CA LYS A 26 -42.99 30.02 7.16
C LYS A 26 -42.37 31.35 6.77
N GLU A 27 -42.06 31.51 5.50
CA GLU A 27 -41.52 32.76 4.96
C GLU A 27 -42.34 33.19 3.75
N VAL A 28 -42.68 34.47 3.66
CA VAL A 28 -43.42 35.02 2.50
C VAL A 28 -42.60 34.80 1.23
N PHE A 29 -43.26 34.27 0.20
CA PHE A 29 -42.63 34.03 -1.10
C PHE A 29 -42.11 35.35 -1.71
N ASN A 30 -40.86 35.33 -2.16
CA ASN A 30 -40.25 36.44 -2.87
C ASN A 30 -39.42 35.90 -4.04
N VAL A 31 -39.85 36.21 -5.26
CA VAL A 31 -39.21 35.74 -6.50
C VAL A 31 -37.77 36.27 -6.65
N GLN A 32 -37.43 37.42 -6.06
CA GLN A 32 -36.05 37.93 -6.04
C GLN A 32 -35.08 36.94 -5.40
N LYS A 33 -35.52 36.17 -4.39
CA LYS A 33 -34.69 35.12 -3.78
C LYS A 33 -34.42 33.98 -4.74
N VAL A 34 -35.37 33.68 -5.62
CA VAL A 34 -35.17 32.69 -6.68
C VAL A 34 -34.17 33.21 -7.70
N ILE A 35 -34.33 34.44 -8.18
CA ILE A 35 -33.38 35.09 -9.11
C ILE A 35 -31.96 35.09 -8.54
N ASN A 36 -31.78 35.45 -7.26
CA ASN A 36 -30.47 35.39 -6.60
C ASN A 36 -29.90 33.97 -6.54
N ALA A 37 -30.74 32.95 -6.34
CA ALA A 37 -30.30 31.55 -6.26
C ALA A 37 -29.93 30.96 -7.63
N VAL A 38 -30.72 31.26 -8.67
CA VAL A 38 -30.44 30.80 -10.04
C VAL A 38 -29.26 31.57 -10.64
N GLY A 39 -29.08 32.85 -10.30
CA GLY A 39 -27.91 33.65 -10.70
C GLY A 39 -26.58 33.05 -10.19
N LYS A 40 -26.54 32.54 -8.95
CA LYS A 40 -25.38 31.78 -8.45
C LYS A 40 -25.13 30.50 -9.23
N SER A 41 -26.17 29.88 -9.77
CA SER A 41 -26.07 28.64 -10.56
C SER A 41 -25.65 28.94 -12.01
N ALA A 42 -26.08 30.08 -12.56
CA ALA A 42 -25.62 30.60 -13.84
C ALA A 42 -24.11 30.90 -13.79
N TYR A 43 -23.66 31.61 -12.74
CA TYR A 43 -22.24 31.89 -12.54
C TYR A 43 -21.38 30.62 -12.51
N ARG A 44 -21.84 29.55 -11.82
CA ARG A 44 -21.16 28.24 -11.82
C ARG A 44 -21.15 27.55 -13.17
N ALA A 45 -22.17 27.79 -14.00
CA ALA A 45 -22.23 27.32 -15.37
C ALA A 45 -21.50 28.25 -16.35
N LEU A 46 -20.70 29.21 -15.85
CA LEU A 46 -19.95 30.19 -16.64
C LEU A 46 -20.85 30.98 -17.60
N THR A 47 -22.05 31.32 -17.14
CA THR A 47 -23.04 32.10 -17.92
C THR A 47 -23.78 33.08 -17.01
N GLU A 48 -24.50 34.02 -17.60
CA GLU A 48 -25.35 34.98 -16.90
C GLU A 48 -26.74 35.01 -17.53
N PHE A 49 -27.72 35.49 -16.77
CA PHE A 49 -29.06 35.75 -17.30
C PHE A 49 -29.15 37.18 -17.81
N SER A 50 -29.69 37.37 -19.01
CA SER A 50 -30.13 38.70 -19.45
C SER A 50 -31.34 39.17 -18.63
N ASP A 51 -31.62 40.47 -18.65
CA ASP A 51 -32.83 41.00 -17.99
C ASP A 51 -34.11 40.39 -18.56
N GLU A 52 -34.15 40.10 -19.86
CA GLU A 52 -35.28 39.42 -20.51
C GLU A 52 -35.44 37.98 -20.00
N GLU A 53 -34.33 37.24 -19.86
CA GLU A 53 -34.34 35.89 -19.29
C GLU A 53 -34.79 35.91 -17.81
N ASN A 54 -34.34 36.89 -17.01
CA ASN A 54 -34.75 37.05 -15.61
C ASN A 54 -36.25 37.37 -15.49
N ARG A 55 -36.80 38.25 -16.34
CA ARG A 55 -38.24 38.54 -16.40
C ARG A 55 -39.05 37.30 -16.76
N LYS A 56 -38.60 36.54 -17.76
CA LYS A 56 -39.25 35.29 -18.18
C LYS A 56 -39.22 34.21 -17.09
N ILE A 57 -38.13 34.10 -16.33
CA ILE A 57 -38.05 33.23 -15.15
C ILE A 57 -39.07 33.65 -14.10
N CYS A 58 -39.18 34.96 -13.82
CA CYS A 58 -40.16 35.47 -12.85
C CYS A 58 -41.59 35.15 -13.28
N GLU A 59 -41.97 35.45 -14.52
CA GLU A 59 -43.32 35.20 -15.06
C GLU A 59 -43.72 33.73 -14.95
N LEU A 60 -42.85 32.83 -15.40
CA LEU A 60 -43.12 31.39 -15.37
C LEU A 60 -43.16 30.83 -13.94
N ILE A 61 -42.39 31.40 -13.00
CA ILE A 61 -42.46 31.01 -11.59
C ILE A 61 -43.77 31.49 -10.97
N ILE A 62 -44.18 32.73 -11.21
CA ILE A 62 -45.44 33.26 -10.68
C ILE A 62 -46.63 32.47 -11.23
N GLU A 63 -46.66 32.20 -12.54
CA GLU A 63 -47.71 31.38 -13.18
C GLU A 63 -47.83 29.99 -12.54
N LYS A 64 -46.68 29.36 -12.23
CA LYS A 64 -46.65 28.07 -11.55
C LYS A 64 -47.03 28.14 -10.09
N VAL A 65 -46.70 29.23 -9.40
CA VAL A 65 -47.07 29.42 -8.00
C VAL A 65 -48.58 29.68 -7.88
N ASP A 66 -49.14 30.52 -8.75
CA ASP A 66 -50.58 30.85 -8.78
C ASP A 66 -51.48 29.70 -9.24
N SER A 67 -50.94 28.76 -10.02
CA SER A 67 -51.68 27.55 -10.43
C SER A 67 -51.72 26.44 -9.38
N LEU A 68 -51.02 26.61 -8.25
CA LEU A 68 -51.10 25.65 -7.14
C LEU A 68 -52.37 25.89 -6.31
N PRO A 69 -53.05 24.81 -5.86
CA PRO A 69 -54.25 24.93 -5.02
C PRO A 69 -53.95 25.33 -3.56
N GLU A 70 -52.67 25.41 -3.17
CA GLU A 70 -52.22 25.63 -1.79
C GLU A 70 -51.34 26.89 -1.72
N ASN A 71 -51.61 27.77 -0.74
CA ASN A 71 -50.82 28.98 -0.49
C ASN A 71 -49.58 28.71 0.38
N GLU A 72 -49.31 27.45 0.72
CA GLU A 72 -48.12 27.02 1.46
C GLU A 72 -47.32 26.01 0.62
N ILE A 73 -46.13 26.40 0.19
CA ILE A 73 -45.30 25.60 -0.70
C ILE A 73 -44.09 25.07 0.07
N PRO A 74 -43.96 23.75 0.26
CA PRO A 74 -42.74 23.16 0.81
C PRO A 74 -41.51 23.46 -0.07
N ILE A 75 -40.38 23.77 0.56
CA ILE A 75 -39.14 24.09 -0.19
C ILE A 75 -38.73 23.04 -1.25
N PRO A 76 -38.95 21.70 -1.10
CA PRO A 76 -38.65 20.74 -2.17
C PRO A 76 -39.54 20.93 -3.41
N LYS A 77 -40.82 21.28 -3.21
CA LYS A 77 -41.79 21.56 -4.29
C LYS A 77 -41.41 22.84 -5.02
N MET A 78 -40.98 23.87 -4.27
CA MET A 78 -40.43 25.10 -4.86
C MET A 78 -39.18 24.83 -5.71
N HIS A 79 -38.26 23.98 -5.26
CA HIS A 79 -37.09 23.61 -6.07
C HIS A 79 -37.45 22.94 -7.40
N ASN A 80 -38.48 22.08 -7.43
CA ASN A 80 -38.93 21.43 -8.66
C ASN A 80 -39.54 22.45 -9.64
N ILE A 81 -40.34 23.41 -9.12
CA ILE A 81 -40.89 24.51 -9.92
C ILE A 81 -39.76 25.30 -10.59
N VAL A 82 -38.73 25.66 -9.82
CA VAL A 82 -37.56 26.41 -10.33
C VAL A 82 -36.80 25.60 -11.37
N GLU A 83 -36.59 24.30 -11.15
CA GLU A 83 -35.90 23.42 -12.09
C GLU A 83 -36.64 23.33 -13.44
N GLU A 84 -37.95 23.06 -13.41
CA GLU A 84 -38.76 22.98 -14.62
C GLU A 84 -38.83 24.32 -15.38
N VAL A 85 -38.78 25.45 -14.68
CA VAL A 85 -38.70 26.78 -15.31
C VAL A 85 -37.32 26.98 -15.95
N LEU A 86 -36.25 26.63 -15.25
CA LEU A 86 -34.90 26.74 -15.78
C LEU A 86 -34.68 25.82 -16.99
N GLU A 87 -35.30 24.65 -17.05
CA GLU A 87 -35.24 23.78 -18.25
C GLU A 87 -35.85 24.44 -19.48
N LYS A 88 -36.90 25.25 -19.30
CA LYS A 88 -37.54 25.99 -20.40
C LYS A 88 -36.76 27.23 -20.82
N VAL A 89 -36.08 27.89 -19.88
CA VAL A 89 -35.38 29.16 -20.15
C VAL A 89 -33.91 28.93 -20.53
N LYS A 90 -33.16 28.15 -19.74
CA LYS A 90 -31.72 27.94 -19.92
C LYS A 90 -31.28 26.57 -19.36
N PRO A 91 -31.39 25.49 -20.16
CA PRO A 91 -31.13 24.10 -19.72
C PRO A 91 -29.77 23.88 -19.04
N ILE A 92 -28.72 24.58 -19.47
CA ILE A 92 -27.39 24.48 -18.88
C ILE A 92 -27.36 24.96 -17.41
N VAL A 93 -28.15 25.99 -17.08
CA VAL A 93 -28.29 26.47 -15.70
C VAL A 93 -29.20 25.55 -14.89
N ALA A 94 -30.22 24.95 -15.50
CA ALA A 94 -31.05 23.92 -14.87
C ALA A 94 -30.22 22.72 -14.41
N LYS A 95 -29.30 22.25 -15.27
CA LYS A 95 -28.34 21.19 -14.93
C LYS A 95 -27.44 21.61 -13.75
N SER A 96 -26.81 22.79 -13.82
CA SER A 96 -25.99 23.33 -12.72
C SER A 96 -26.75 23.47 -11.39
N TYR A 97 -28.01 23.92 -11.45
CA TYR A 97 -28.89 24.06 -10.27
C TYR A 97 -29.22 22.70 -9.64
N ARG A 98 -29.60 21.71 -10.46
CA ARG A 98 -29.80 20.30 -10.05
C ARG A 98 -28.55 19.72 -9.42
N ASP A 99 -27.42 19.82 -10.12
CA ASP A 99 -26.15 19.24 -9.71
C ASP A 99 -25.74 19.80 -8.35
N TYR A 100 -25.93 21.10 -8.10
CA TYR A 100 -25.65 21.71 -6.80
C TYR A 100 -26.62 21.30 -5.67
N ARG A 101 -27.91 21.13 -5.98
CA ARG A 101 -28.91 20.65 -5.01
C ARG A 101 -28.63 19.21 -4.60
N ASN A 102 -28.42 18.34 -5.58
CA ASN A 102 -28.08 16.94 -5.39
C ASN A 102 -26.72 16.81 -4.68
N TYR A 103 -25.73 17.62 -5.06
CA TYR A 103 -24.45 17.72 -4.37
C TYR A 103 -24.60 17.92 -2.86
N LYS A 104 -25.47 18.84 -2.41
CA LYS A 104 -25.72 19.05 -0.99
C LYS A 104 -26.39 17.86 -0.31
N GLN A 105 -27.39 17.24 -0.95
CA GLN A 105 -28.08 16.09 -0.36
C GLN A 105 -27.16 14.87 -0.28
N ASP A 106 -26.40 14.61 -1.33
CA ASP A 106 -25.46 13.49 -1.39
C ASP A 106 -24.28 13.70 -0.44
N PHE A 107 -23.83 14.95 -0.25
CA PHE A 107 -22.78 15.24 0.73
C PHE A 107 -23.26 15.05 2.17
N VAL A 108 -24.53 15.38 2.47
CA VAL A 108 -25.12 15.08 3.78
C VAL A 108 -25.23 13.57 4.01
N ARG A 109 -25.66 12.80 3.00
CA ARG A 109 -25.68 11.32 3.09
C ARG A 109 -24.29 10.74 3.33
N MET A 110 -23.31 11.21 2.56
CA MET A 110 -21.90 10.83 2.74
C MET A 110 -21.41 11.09 4.16
N LEU A 111 -21.69 12.28 4.72
CA LEU A 111 -21.32 12.59 6.10
C LEU A 111 -22.07 11.76 7.15
N ASP A 112 -23.33 11.40 6.89
CA ASP A 112 -24.10 10.50 7.77
C ASP A 112 -23.50 9.08 7.79
N ASP A 113 -23.05 8.58 6.63
CA ASP A 113 -22.37 7.29 6.53
C ASP A 113 -21.00 7.30 7.24
N VAL A 114 -20.22 8.38 7.06
CA VAL A 114 -18.98 8.61 7.83
C VAL A 114 -19.28 8.64 9.33
N TYR A 115 -20.36 9.32 9.75
CA TYR A 115 -20.76 9.39 11.15
C TYR A 115 -21.12 8.01 11.71
N LYS A 116 -21.96 7.22 11.03
CA LYS A 116 -22.30 5.85 11.47
C LYS A 116 -21.07 4.96 11.59
N LYS A 117 -20.18 4.99 10.59
CA LYS A 117 -18.94 4.20 10.62
C LYS A 117 -18.02 4.68 11.76
N SER A 118 -17.94 5.99 12.01
CA SER A 118 -17.18 6.54 13.13
C SER A 118 -17.65 6.01 14.49
N GLN A 119 -18.97 5.88 14.69
CA GLN A 119 -19.52 5.28 15.92
C GLN A 119 -19.08 3.82 16.05
N SER A 120 -19.14 3.04 14.96
CA SER A 120 -18.67 1.64 15.00
C SER A 120 -17.18 1.53 15.36
N ILE A 121 -16.33 2.39 14.79
CA ILE A 121 -14.89 2.43 15.10
C ILE A 121 -14.66 2.81 16.57
N MET A 122 -15.44 3.76 17.10
CA MET A 122 -15.29 4.21 18.47
C MET A 122 -15.66 3.13 19.51
N TYR A 123 -16.72 2.36 19.26
CA TYR A 123 -17.27 1.41 20.24
C TYR A 123 -16.89 -0.05 20.01
N ILE A 124 -16.71 -0.49 18.76
CA ILE A 124 -16.47 -1.89 18.40
C ILE A 124 -15.01 -2.12 17.97
N GLY A 125 -14.35 -1.10 17.42
CA GLY A 125 -13.00 -1.20 16.84
C GLY A 125 -13.01 -1.59 15.36
N ASP A 126 -11.82 -1.75 14.77
CA ASP A 126 -11.63 -2.11 13.36
C ASP A 126 -10.53 -3.19 13.23
N LYS A 127 -10.76 -4.18 12.38
CA LYS A 127 -9.85 -5.31 12.14
C LYS A 127 -9.48 -5.47 10.66
N GLU A 128 -9.67 -4.44 9.83
CA GLU A 128 -9.28 -4.52 8.42
C GLU A 128 -7.76 -4.53 8.28
N ASN A 129 -7.03 -3.72 9.03
CA ASN A 129 -5.56 -3.72 8.99
C ASN A 129 -4.96 -4.37 10.25
N SER A 130 -4.21 -5.47 10.07
CA SER A 130 -3.61 -6.20 11.19
C SER A 130 -2.51 -5.41 11.92
N ASN A 131 -1.94 -4.38 11.28
CA ASN A 131 -0.93 -3.49 11.87
C ASN A 131 -1.54 -2.31 12.65
N THR A 132 -2.87 -2.26 12.79
CA THR A 132 -3.61 -1.15 13.38
C THR A 132 -4.19 -1.55 14.73
N ASP A 133 -3.82 -0.86 15.81
CA ASP A 133 -4.46 -1.07 17.11
C ASP A 133 -5.66 -0.13 17.30
N SER A 134 -6.84 -0.59 16.88
CA SER A 134 -8.07 0.22 16.88
C SER A 134 -8.55 0.66 18.27
N ALA A 135 -7.94 0.16 19.35
CA ALA A 135 -8.20 0.62 20.71
C ALA A 135 -7.63 2.03 20.98
N LEU A 136 -6.53 2.39 20.32
CA LEU A 136 -5.80 3.64 20.58
C LEU A 136 -6.56 4.87 20.04
N VAL A 137 -6.53 5.98 20.79
CA VAL A 137 -7.19 7.23 20.40
C VAL A 137 -6.59 7.82 19.12
N SER A 138 -5.27 7.77 18.96
CA SER A 138 -4.57 8.19 17.74
C SER A 138 -5.07 7.42 16.53
N THR A 139 -5.16 6.10 16.64
CA THR A 139 -5.65 5.21 15.60
C THR A 139 -7.11 5.47 15.24
N LYS A 140 -8.00 5.62 16.23
CA LYS A 140 -9.42 5.93 15.98
C LYS A 140 -9.59 7.22 15.17
N ARG A 141 -8.81 8.27 15.45
CA ARG A 141 -8.85 9.53 14.70
C ARG A 141 -8.49 9.31 13.23
N SER A 142 -7.41 8.58 12.97
CA SER A 142 -6.96 8.29 11.61
C SER A 142 -7.96 7.40 10.85
N LEU A 143 -8.56 6.39 11.50
CA LEU A 143 -9.58 5.54 10.88
C LEU A 143 -10.84 6.33 10.47
N ILE A 144 -11.29 7.28 11.29
CA ILE A 144 -12.42 8.16 10.95
C ILE A 144 -12.08 9.05 9.76
N PHE A 145 -10.88 9.63 9.75
CA PHE A 145 -10.39 10.43 8.63
C PHE A 145 -10.27 9.61 7.34
N ASN A 146 -9.76 8.37 7.44
CA ASN A 146 -9.64 7.46 6.31
C ASN A 146 -11.01 7.13 5.69
N GLN A 147 -12.04 6.93 6.52
CA GLN A 147 -13.40 6.73 6.03
C GLN A 147 -13.90 7.95 5.26
N LEU A 148 -13.69 9.17 5.79
CA LEU A 148 -14.05 10.40 5.08
C LEU A 148 -13.33 10.49 3.72
N ASN A 149 -12.02 10.27 3.69
CA ASN A 149 -11.25 10.35 2.46
C ASN A 149 -11.65 9.30 1.42
N LYS A 150 -12.00 8.08 1.86
CA LYS A 150 -12.51 7.03 0.98
C LYS A 150 -13.77 7.48 0.27
N GLU A 151 -14.73 8.06 1.00
CA GLU A 151 -15.95 8.60 0.43
C GLU A 151 -15.68 9.76 -0.54
N LEU A 152 -14.78 10.68 -0.15
CA LEU A 152 -14.39 11.78 -1.03
C LEU A 152 -13.70 11.29 -2.31
N TYR A 153 -12.88 10.25 -2.22
CA TYR A 153 -12.22 9.65 -3.38
C TYR A 153 -13.24 9.04 -4.34
N GLN A 154 -14.17 8.25 -3.82
CA GLN A 154 -15.25 7.68 -4.62
C GLN A 154 -16.09 8.77 -5.29
N LYS A 155 -16.42 9.84 -4.57
CA LYS A 155 -17.30 10.89 -5.09
C LYS A 155 -16.64 11.83 -6.08
N PHE A 156 -15.39 12.23 -5.84
CA PHE A 156 -14.75 13.33 -6.57
C PHE A 156 -13.64 12.88 -7.52
N PHE A 157 -13.13 11.67 -7.36
CA PHE A 157 -12.02 11.18 -8.17
C PHE A 157 -12.45 10.07 -9.12
N LEU A 158 -13.30 9.14 -8.67
CA LEU A 158 -13.72 8.01 -9.49
C LEU A 158 -14.84 8.39 -10.47
N THR A 159 -14.87 7.72 -11.62
CA THR A 159 -16.00 7.79 -12.55
C THR A 159 -17.11 6.83 -12.13
N THR A 160 -18.29 6.99 -12.73
CA THR A 160 -19.44 6.11 -12.43
C THR A 160 -19.13 4.65 -12.76
N GLU A 161 -18.43 4.42 -13.88
CA GLU A 161 -18.03 3.10 -14.36
C GLU A 161 -17.04 2.44 -13.39
N GLU A 162 -16.08 3.19 -12.85
CA GLU A 162 -15.10 2.68 -11.88
C GLU A 162 -15.73 2.36 -10.54
N ILE A 163 -16.62 3.21 -10.05
CA ILE A 163 -17.39 2.96 -8.83
C ILE A 163 -18.21 1.69 -9.01
N GLN A 164 -18.90 1.56 -10.15
CA GLN A 164 -19.71 0.39 -10.44
C GLN A 164 -18.84 -0.87 -10.56
N ALA A 165 -17.68 -0.80 -11.22
CA ALA A 165 -16.75 -1.91 -11.34
C ALA A 165 -16.18 -2.36 -9.99
N CYS A 166 -15.90 -1.42 -9.07
CA CYS A 166 -15.50 -1.73 -7.70
C CYS A 166 -16.63 -2.38 -6.90
N ARG A 167 -17.84 -1.81 -6.99
CA ARG A 167 -19.03 -2.31 -6.29
C ARG A 167 -19.38 -3.73 -6.72
N ASP A 168 -19.29 -3.98 -8.02
CA ASP A 168 -19.55 -5.27 -8.64
C ASP A 168 -18.43 -6.29 -8.43
N GLY A 169 -17.24 -5.84 -8.02
CA GLY A 169 -16.10 -6.70 -7.69
C GLY A 169 -15.25 -7.11 -8.89
N TYR A 170 -15.29 -6.38 -10.00
CA TYR A 170 -14.42 -6.63 -11.16
C TYR A 170 -13.01 -6.08 -10.98
N ILE A 171 -12.93 -4.93 -10.33
CA ILE A 171 -11.66 -4.31 -9.93
C ILE A 171 -11.68 -3.99 -8.44
N TYR A 172 -10.51 -3.85 -7.85
CA TYR A 172 -10.34 -3.39 -6.49
C TYR A 172 -9.22 -2.34 -6.42
N ILE A 173 -9.58 -1.12 -6.05
CA ILE A 173 -8.63 -0.03 -5.88
C ILE A 173 -8.11 -0.07 -4.44
N HIS A 174 -6.81 -0.31 -4.29
CA HIS A 174 -6.18 -0.37 -2.97
C HIS A 174 -6.04 1.02 -2.36
N ASP A 175 -6.16 1.09 -1.03
CA ASP A 175 -5.90 2.28 -0.22
C ASP A 175 -6.67 3.54 -0.63
N MET A 176 -7.93 3.38 -1.08
CA MET A 176 -8.81 4.50 -1.52
C MET A 176 -8.83 5.69 -0.55
N SER A 177 -8.65 5.45 0.75
CA SER A 177 -8.59 6.49 1.79
C SER A 177 -7.37 7.40 1.72
N SER A 178 -6.33 7.05 0.97
CA SER A 178 -5.04 7.75 1.00
C SER A 178 -4.51 8.11 -0.39
N ARG A 179 -5.11 7.60 -1.47
CA ARG A 179 -4.69 7.88 -2.86
C ARG A 179 -4.78 9.35 -3.27
N ARG A 180 -5.52 10.17 -2.53
CA ARG A 180 -5.60 11.63 -2.75
C ARG A 180 -4.55 12.42 -1.98
N ASP A 181 -3.91 11.79 -1.00
CA ASP A 181 -3.02 12.47 -0.08
C ASP A 181 -1.56 12.29 -0.46
N THR A 182 -1.19 11.14 -1.04
CA THR A 182 0.22 10.82 -1.31
C THR A 182 0.37 9.57 -2.19
N MET A 183 1.56 8.98 -2.23
CA MET A 183 1.95 7.78 -2.97
C MET A 183 1.99 6.52 -2.07
N ASN A 184 2.23 5.37 -2.70
CA ASN A 184 2.23 4.05 -2.05
C ASN A 184 3.54 3.72 -1.33
N CYS A 185 4.45 2.99 -1.98
CA CYS A 185 5.67 2.45 -1.39
C CYS A 185 6.93 2.94 -2.10
N CYS A 186 8.09 2.85 -1.45
CA CYS A 186 9.36 3.35 -2.02
C CYS A 186 10.61 2.57 -1.62
N LEU A 187 11.68 2.79 -2.39
CA LEU A 187 13.07 2.59 -1.98
C LEU A 187 13.65 3.96 -1.61
N PHE A 188 13.78 4.26 -0.32
CA PHE A 188 14.15 5.60 0.13
C PHE A 188 15.67 5.78 0.15
N ASP A 189 16.17 6.90 -0.38
CA ASP A 189 17.60 7.21 -0.37
C ASP A 189 18.00 7.94 0.92
N ILE A 190 18.03 7.19 2.02
CA ILE A 190 18.38 7.76 3.32
C ILE A 190 19.84 8.25 3.38
N ALA A 191 20.74 7.63 2.62
CA ALA A 191 22.14 8.03 2.54
C ALA A 191 22.28 9.43 1.93
N SER A 192 21.52 9.71 0.86
CA SER A 192 21.46 11.05 0.27
C SER A 192 20.92 12.10 1.24
N VAL A 193 19.89 11.77 2.03
CA VAL A 193 19.31 12.70 3.02
C VAL A 193 20.30 13.01 4.15
N LEU A 194 21.06 12.02 4.64
CA LEU A 194 22.00 12.24 5.74
C LEU A 194 23.22 13.07 5.32
N LYS A 195 23.68 12.92 4.08
CA LYS A 195 24.92 13.52 3.58
C LYS A 195 24.83 15.04 3.55
N GLY A 196 25.73 15.73 4.25
CA GLY A 196 25.75 17.19 4.32
C GLY A 196 24.69 17.81 5.26
N GLY A 197 23.81 17.00 5.85
CA GLY A 197 22.70 17.47 6.69
C GLY A 197 21.43 17.79 5.88
N PHE A 198 20.32 17.94 6.60
CA PHE A 198 18.99 18.12 6.01
C PHE A 198 18.07 18.90 6.95
N GLU A 199 16.97 19.44 6.43
CA GLU A 199 15.95 20.08 7.25
C GLU A 199 14.76 19.14 7.49
N MET A 200 14.33 19.04 8.75
CA MET A 200 13.13 18.30 9.14
C MET A 200 12.39 19.04 10.24
N GLY A 201 11.10 19.32 10.03
CA GLY A 201 10.28 20.01 11.03
C GLY A 201 10.73 21.43 11.36
N ASN A 202 11.26 22.16 10.37
CA ASN A 202 11.87 23.50 10.50
C ASN A 202 13.17 23.53 11.34
N ILE A 203 13.82 22.38 11.53
CA ILE A 203 15.10 22.26 12.25
C ILE A 203 16.13 21.65 11.31
N TRP A 204 17.33 22.24 11.31
CA TRP A 204 18.47 21.71 10.59
C TRP A 204 19.14 20.56 11.37
N TYR A 205 19.21 19.39 10.75
CA TYR A 205 19.97 18.23 11.20
C TYR A 205 21.34 18.22 10.54
N ASN A 206 22.39 18.16 11.36
CA ASN A 206 23.74 17.95 10.83
C ASN A 206 23.95 16.48 10.49
N GLU A 207 24.78 16.22 9.48
CA GLU A 207 25.22 14.86 9.15
C GLU A 207 25.83 14.17 10.39
N PRO A 208 25.35 12.96 10.77
CA PRO A 208 25.83 12.23 11.93
C PRO A 208 27.35 12.02 11.90
N LYS A 209 27.98 12.08 13.09
CA LYS A 209 29.44 11.91 13.26
C LYS A 209 29.83 10.66 14.06
N SER A 210 28.86 9.79 14.30
CA SER A 210 29.02 8.49 14.94
C SER A 210 27.84 7.59 14.56
N LEU A 211 28.02 6.28 14.68
CA LEU A 211 27.04 5.27 14.32
C LEU A 211 25.81 5.30 15.22
N ASP A 212 25.97 5.49 16.54
CA ASP A 212 24.86 5.68 17.48
C ASP A 212 23.89 6.79 17.04
N THR A 213 24.43 7.95 16.67
CA THR A 213 23.68 9.12 16.23
C THR A 213 23.06 8.88 14.86
N ALA A 214 23.74 8.14 13.98
CA ALA A 214 23.20 7.76 12.69
C ALA A 214 21.95 6.88 12.85
N PHE A 215 21.99 5.87 13.73
CA PHE A 215 20.82 5.05 14.03
C PHE A 215 19.64 5.86 14.56
N ASP A 216 19.89 6.81 15.47
CA ASP A 216 18.83 7.65 16.01
C ASP A 216 18.19 8.54 14.95
N VAL A 217 19.00 9.29 14.20
CA VAL A 217 18.52 10.19 13.15
C VAL A 217 17.82 9.43 12.03
N MET A 218 18.34 8.27 11.62
CA MET A 218 17.68 7.40 10.64
C MET A 218 16.33 6.91 11.15
N GLY A 219 16.22 6.55 12.43
CA GLY A 219 14.94 6.16 13.04
C GLY A 219 13.90 7.27 12.93
N ASP A 220 14.30 8.52 13.18
CA ASP A 220 13.40 9.68 13.10
C ASP A 220 12.99 9.98 11.65
N ILE A 221 13.94 9.92 10.70
CA ILE A 221 13.66 10.04 9.26
C ILE A 221 12.65 8.99 8.83
N VAL A 222 12.86 7.73 9.19
CA VAL A 222 11.99 6.61 8.79
C VAL A 222 10.58 6.80 9.32
N LEU A 223 10.42 7.13 10.62
CA LEU A 223 9.09 7.36 11.20
C LEU A 223 8.37 8.55 10.55
N SER A 224 9.11 9.62 10.25
CA SER A 224 8.57 10.82 9.61
C SER A 224 8.20 10.59 8.14
N ALA A 225 9.14 10.10 7.33
CA ALA A 225 8.95 9.90 5.89
C ALA A 225 7.94 8.79 5.58
N ALA A 226 7.96 7.67 6.34
CA ALA A 226 6.99 6.59 6.16
C ALA A 226 5.55 7.04 6.51
N SER A 227 5.40 8.01 7.41
CA SER A 227 4.08 8.58 7.76
C SER A 227 3.47 9.45 6.64
N GLN A 228 4.27 9.82 5.64
CA GLN A 228 3.82 10.62 4.48
C GLN A 228 3.55 9.79 3.24
N GLN A 229 3.42 8.46 3.36
CA GLN A 229 3.04 7.54 2.30
C GLN A 229 2.08 6.48 2.85
N TYR A 230 1.30 5.82 2.00
CA TYR A 230 0.32 4.81 2.46
C TYR A 230 0.78 3.34 2.34
N GLY A 231 1.93 3.10 1.71
CA GLY A 231 2.53 1.76 1.55
C GLY A 231 3.79 1.53 2.39
N GLY A 232 4.47 0.42 2.08
CA GLY A 232 5.71 0.04 2.77
C GLY A 232 6.91 0.90 2.42
N PHE A 233 7.77 1.13 3.42
CA PHE A 233 8.97 1.94 3.32
C PHE A 233 10.21 1.03 3.40
N THR A 234 11.07 1.06 2.39
CA THR A 234 12.24 0.18 2.34
C THR A 234 13.54 0.98 2.46
N ILE A 235 14.40 0.52 3.37
CA ILE A 235 15.80 0.93 3.52
C ILE A 235 16.66 -0.11 2.80
N PRO A 236 17.12 0.17 1.56
CA PRO A 236 17.87 -0.79 0.77
C PRO A 236 19.33 -0.88 1.22
N SER A 237 19.86 -2.09 1.34
CA SER A 237 21.29 -2.37 1.54
C SER A 237 21.91 -1.56 2.68
N VAL A 238 21.28 -1.64 3.85
CA VAL A 238 21.51 -0.76 5.00
C VAL A 238 22.95 -0.79 5.51
N GLU A 239 23.67 -1.89 5.31
CA GLU A 239 25.06 -2.07 5.70
C GLU A 239 25.99 -1.05 5.02
N TYR A 240 25.69 -0.65 3.78
CA TYR A 240 26.45 0.37 3.07
C TYR A 240 26.14 1.78 3.56
N THR A 241 24.89 2.03 3.97
CA THR A 241 24.49 3.32 4.57
C THR A 241 25.16 3.52 5.94
N LEU A 242 25.26 2.46 6.75
CA LEU A 242 25.78 2.57 8.12
C LEU A 242 27.31 2.54 8.20
N GLU A 243 28.00 1.90 7.25
CA GLU A 243 29.46 1.74 7.28
C GLU A 243 30.25 3.05 7.46
N PRO A 244 29.95 4.16 6.75
CA PRO A 244 30.70 5.41 6.95
C PRO A 244 30.66 5.90 8.40
N TYR A 245 29.52 5.75 9.08
CA TYR A 245 29.36 6.17 10.46
C TYR A 245 30.02 5.20 11.45
N ALA A 246 30.05 3.90 11.12
CA ALA A 246 30.80 2.90 11.88
C ALA A 246 32.31 3.19 11.86
N LYS A 247 32.86 3.57 10.69
CA LYS A 247 34.26 4.03 10.56
C LYS A 247 34.55 5.25 11.42
N LEU A 248 33.64 6.23 11.44
CA LEU A 248 33.79 7.43 12.29
C LEU A 248 33.77 7.08 13.78
N SER A 249 32.84 6.24 14.24
CA SER A 249 32.80 5.76 15.63
C SER A 249 34.09 5.03 16.00
N TYR A 250 34.56 4.12 15.14
CA TYR A 250 35.79 3.37 15.36
C TYR A 250 37.00 4.28 15.51
N GLU A 251 37.25 5.18 14.56
CA GLU A 251 38.41 6.08 14.60
C GLU A 251 38.38 7.01 15.81
N LYS A 252 37.19 7.54 16.14
CA LYS A 252 36.99 8.40 17.31
C LYS A 252 37.28 7.64 18.61
N ALA A 253 36.78 6.41 18.73
CA ALA A 253 36.98 5.57 19.92
C ALA A 253 38.45 5.12 20.03
N LYS A 254 39.05 4.63 18.95
CA LYS A 254 40.45 4.20 18.89
C LYS A 254 41.37 5.34 19.31
N LYS A 255 41.20 6.54 18.72
CA LYS A 255 41.97 7.73 19.09
C LYS A 255 41.80 8.07 20.57
N LYS A 256 40.56 8.08 21.09
CA LYS A 256 40.29 8.35 22.50
C LYS A 256 41.04 7.39 23.43
N TYR A 257 41.08 6.09 23.13
CA TYR A 257 41.81 5.12 23.93
C TYR A 257 43.33 5.32 23.83
N MET A 258 43.85 5.62 22.65
CA MET A 258 45.28 5.93 22.46
C MET A 258 45.70 7.19 23.22
N ASP A 259 44.87 8.24 23.22
CA ASP A 259 45.11 9.48 23.96
C ASP A 259 45.13 9.24 25.49
N LEU A 260 44.49 8.16 25.98
CA LEU A 260 44.53 7.71 27.36
C LEU A 260 45.72 6.77 27.68
N GLY A 261 46.62 6.55 26.73
CA GLY A 261 47.80 5.69 26.89
C GLY A 261 47.54 4.20 26.68
N VAL A 262 46.38 3.81 26.14
CA VAL A 262 46.11 2.41 25.77
C VAL A 262 46.92 2.07 24.51
N PRO A 263 47.65 0.93 24.48
CA PRO A 263 48.36 0.49 23.28
C PRO A 263 47.43 0.36 22.07
N GLU A 264 47.92 0.70 20.89
CA GLU A 264 47.10 0.81 19.66
C GLU A 264 46.27 -0.45 19.36
N GLU A 265 46.85 -1.64 19.53
CA GLU A 265 46.16 -2.91 19.30
C GLU A 265 44.95 -3.09 20.23
N LYS A 266 45.12 -2.83 21.53
CA LYS A 266 44.04 -2.90 22.52
C LYS A 266 43.01 -1.78 22.32
N ALA A 267 43.45 -0.60 21.88
CA ALA A 267 42.57 0.51 21.54
C ALA A 267 41.69 0.17 20.33
N ALA A 268 42.26 -0.47 19.31
CA ALA A 268 41.52 -0.96 18.13
C ALA A 268 40.52 -2.05 18.50
N GLU A 269 40.92 -3.05 19.30
CA GLU A 269 40.03 -4.11 19.78
C GLU A 269 38.84 -3.54 20.58
N ALA A 270 39.11 -2.65 21.53
CA ALA A 270 38.06 -2.01 22.33
C ALA A 270 37.15 -1.11 21.48
N ALA A 271 37.69 -0.40 20.49
CA ALA A 271 36.91 0.41 19.56
C ALA A 271 36.01 -0.45 18.66
N LEU A 272 36.50 -1.57 18.14
CA LEU A 272 35.70 -2.53 17.36
C LEU A 272 34.55 -3.10 18.20
N ALA A 273 34.83 -3.52 19.44
CA ALA A 273 33.79 -4.01 20.35
C ALA A 273 32.74 -2.92 20.66
N GLY A 274 33.17 -1.66 20.78
CA GLY A 274 32.28 -0.51 20.92
C GLY A 274 31.36 -0.33 19.72
N VAL A 275 31.89 -0.44 18.50
CA VAL A 275 31.09 -0.34 17.26
C VAL A 275 30.13 -1.51 17.11
N GLU A 276 30.53 -2.75 17.43
CA GLU A 276 29.62 -3.90 17.43
C GLU A 276 28.45 -3.65 18.39
N ARG A 277 28.74 -3.10 19.57
CA ARG A 277 27.71 -2.74 20.55
C ARG A 277 26.78 -1.62 20.06
N GLU A 278 27.31 -0.62 19.36
CA GLU A 278 26.52 0.45 18.74
C GLU A 278 25.57 -0.11 17.66
N PHE A 279 26.03 -1.06 16.82
CA PHE A 279 25.16 -1.77 15.88
C PHE A 279 24.03 -2.55 16.59
N GLU A 280 24.37 -3.34 17.60
CA GLU A 280 23.38 -4.12 18.36
C GLU A 280 22.31 -3.23 19.00
N GLN A 281 22.73 -2.14 19.65
CA GLN A 281 21.80 -1.20 20.29
C GLN A 281 21.01 -0.38 19.29
N GLY A 282 21.62 0.00 18.17
CA GLY A 282 20.96 0.71 17.09
C GLY A 282 19.81 -0.09 16.46
N PHE A 283 20.09 -1.33 16.04
CA PHE A 283 19.05 -2.21 15.50
C PHE A 283 17.99 -2.56 16.55
N GLN A 284 18.38 -2.80 17.80
CA GLN A 284 17.42 -3.00 18.89
C GLN A 284 16.51 -1.76 19.06
N GLY A 285 17.09 -0.57 18.99
CA GLY A 285 16.36 0.70 19.04
C GLY A 285 15.34 0.82 17.90
N TRP A 286 15.71 0.43 16.68
CA TRP A 286 14.79 0.38 15.55
C TRP A 286 13.66 -0.64 15.74
N GLU A 287 13.94 -1.84 16.21
CA GLU A 287 12.91 -2.84 16.50
C GLU A 287 11.88 -2.32 17.52
N TYR A 288 12.33 -1.63 18.57
CA TYR A 288 11.39 -0.98 19.49
C TYR A 288 10.62 0.16 18.80
N LYS A 289 11.31 1.11 18.16
CA LYS A 289 10.67 2.29 17.55
C LYS A 289 9.61 1.87 16.52
N PHE A 290 9.93 0.94 15.63
CA PHE A 290 9.04 0.54 14.53
C PHE A 290 7.84 -0.31 14.96
N ASN A 291 7.84 -0.90 16.16
CA ASN A 291 6.72 -1.71 16.66
C ASN A 291 5.96 -1.08 17.83
N THR A 292 6.39 0.09 18.32
CA THR A 292 5.76 0.75 19.48
C THR A 292 5.27 2.17 19.20
N VAL A 293 5.83 2.84 18.19
CA VAL A 293 5.41 4.18 17.79
C VAL A 293 4.42 4.07 16.64
N ALA A 294 3.16 4.45 16.89
CA ALA A 294 2.15 4.54 15.84
C ALA A 294 2.44 5.72 14.90
N SER A 295 2.25 5.49 13.60
CA SER A 295 2.35 6.53 12.57
C SER A 295 1.17 7.52 12.66
N SER A 296 1.24 8.63 11.93
CA SER A 296 0.11 9.56 11.76
C SER A 296 -1.12 8.88 11.13
N ARG A 297 -0.93 7.75 10.43
CA ARG A 297 -1.99 6.95 9.81
C ARG A 297 -2.70 6.03 10.80
N GLY A 298 -2.20 5.91 12.03
CA GLY A 298 -2.79 5.09 13.07
C GLY A 298 -2.39 3.62 13.02
N ASP A 299 -1.43 3.24 12.17
CA ASP A 299 -0.81 1.92 12.08
C ASP A 299 0.66 1.96 12.52
N TYR A 300 1.26 0.79 12.77
CA TYR A 300 2.71 0.69 12.86
C TYR A 300 3.33 0.83 11.47
N PRO A 301 4.35 1.68 11.27
CA PRO A 301 4.99 1.87 9.97
C PRO A 301 5.49 0.53 9.41
N PHE A 302 5.05 0.18 8.21
CA PHE A 302 5.56 -1.00 7.53
C PHE A 302 6.95 -0.72 6.96
N ILE A 303 7.98 -1.08 7.73
CA ILE A 303 9.38 -0.91 7.36
C ILE A 303 9.96 -2.22 6.84
N THR A 304 10.75 -2.16 5.76
CA THR A 304 11.57 -3.25 5.24
C THR A 304 13.04 -2.81 5.20
N VAL A 305 13.94 -3.69 5.60
CA VAL A 305 15.39 -3.50 5.54
C VAL A 305 15.97 -4.62 4.69
N THR A 306 16.85 -4.28 3.76
CA THR A 306 17.59 -5.28 2.98
C THR A 306 19.08 -5.21 3.32
N ALA A 307 19.74 -6.38 3.37
CA ALA A 307 21.16 -6.51 3.67
C ALA A 307 21.70 -7.86 3.22
N GLY A 308 23.01 -7.98 3.06
CA GLY A 308 23.68 -9.28 2.93
C GLY A 308 24.92 -9.29 2.04
N THR A 309 25.12 -8.28 1.18
CA THR A 309 26.18 -8.34 0.16
C THR A 309 27.48 -7.65 0.56
N GLY A 310 27.50 -6.94 1.70
CA GLY A 310 28.67 -6.19 2.13
C GLY A 310 29.82 -7.07 2.64
N THR A 311 31.03 -6.78 2.18
CA THR A 311 32.26 -7.56 2.43
C THR A 311 33.28 -6.86 3.33
N SER A 312 33.10 -5.58 3.67
CA SER A 312 33.97 -4.96 4.67
C SER A 312 33.63 -5.42 6.09
N ASP A 313 34.58 -5.35 7.03
CA ASP A 313 34.35 -5.80 8.41
C ASP A 313 33.14 -5.13 9.06
N PHE A 314 32.96 -3.82 8.85
CA PHE A 314 31.80 -3.08 9.38
C PHE A 314 30.50 -3.46 8.68
N GLN A 315 30.51 -3.75 7.37
CA GLN A 315 29.31 -4.20 6.66
C GLN A 315 28.88 -5.60 7.10
N LYS A 316 29.85 -6.51 7.29
CA LYS A 316 29.62 -7.84 7.87
C LYS A 316 29.07 -7.73 9.30
N MET A 317 29.66 -6.85 10.11
CA MET A 317 29.22 -6.57 11.47
C MET A 317 27.79 -6.02 11.52
N ALA A 318 27.42 -5.09 10.63
CA ALA A 318 26.07 -4.57 10.52
C ALA A 318 25.05 -5.68 10.22
N THR A 319 25.32 -6.51 9.21
CA THR A 319 24.43 -7.62 8.82
C THR A 319 24.33 -8.66 9.94
N ARG A 320 25.44 -8.99 10.60
CA ARG A 320 25.48 -9.91 11.73
C ARG A 320 24.65 -9.39 12.91
N ALA A 321 24.78 -8.12 13.25
CA ALA A 321 24.03 -7.49 14.33
C ALA A 321 22.53 -7.46 14.02
N LEU A 322 22.13 -7.05 12.80
CA LEU A 322 20.74 -7.07 12.36
C LEU A 322 20.09 -8.45 12.56
N LEU A 323 20.76 -9.51 12.09
CA LEU A 323 20.26 -10.88 12.20
C LEU A 323 20.25 -11.38 13.65
N LYS A 324 21.30 -11.14 14.43
CA LYS A 324 21.38 -11.58 15.84
C LYS A 324 20.33 -10.90 16.71
N VAL A 325 20.20 -9.58 16.61
CA VAL A 325 19.23 -8.80 17.39
C VAL A 325 17.81 -9.28 17.11
N HIS A 326 17.47 -9.47 15.82
CA HIS A 326 16.17 -9.97 15.43
C HIS A 326 15.90 -11.39 15.94
N MET A 327 16.88 -12.29 15.78
CA MET A 327 16.82 -13.67 16.25
C MET A 327 16.64 -13.78 17.77
N GLU A 328 17.20 -12.85 18.54
CA GLU A 328 17.01 -12.81 19.99
C GLU A 328 15.62 -12.32 20.41
N GLY A 329 14.97 -11.51 19.57
CA GLY A 329 13.70 -10.88 19.86
C GLY A 329 13.75 -9.83 20.97
N GLN A 330 12.59 -9.25 21.25
CA GLN A 330 12.41 -8.18 22.24
C GLN A 330 11.41 -8.58 23.33
N GLY A 331 11.56 -7.99 24.51
CA GLY A 331 10.72 -8.28 25.67
C GLY A 331 11.50 -8.54 26.95
N LYS A 332 10.77 -8.95 28.00
CA LYS A 332 11.36 -9.24 29.32
C LYS A 332 12.28 -10.46 29.25
N LYS A 333 13.29 -10.52 30.13
CA LYS A 333 14.17 -11.69 30.25
C LYS A 333 13.35 -12.98 30.42
N GLY A 334 13.64 -13.97 29.58
CA GLY A 334 12.93 -15.25 29.54
C GLY A 334 11.54 -15.20 28.89
N ARG A 335 11.13 -14.07 28.31
CA ARG A 335 9.84 -13.84 27.61
C ARG A 335 10.04 -12.92 26.40
N LYS A 336 11.18 -13.08 25.71
CA LYS A 336 11.44 -12.35 24.47
C LYS A 336 10.66 -13.01 23.34
N LYS A 337 10.24 -12.22 22.37
CA LYS A 337 9.58 -12.69 21.15
C LYS A 337 10.09 -11.89 19.95
N PRO A 338 10.10 -12.49 18.74
CA PRO A 338 10.40 -11.75 17.52
C PRO A 338 9.42 -10.59 17.32
N VAL A 339 9.93 -9.52 16.72
CA VAL A 339 9.12 -8.36 16.34
C VAL A 339 8.60 -8.50 14.91
N LEU A 340 7.57 -7.74 14.54
CA LEU A 340 6.99 -7.79 13.19
C LEU A 340 7.79 -6.95 12.19
N PHE A 341 8.31 -5.82 12.64
CA PHE A 341 9.10 -4.89 11.84
C PHE A 341 10.48 -4.59 12.45
N PRO A 342 11.50 -4.24 11.66
CA PRO A 342 11.46 -4.21 10.20
C PRO A 342 11.35 -5.62 9.62
N LYS A 343 10.66 -5.75 8.49
CA LYS A 343 10.82 -6.92 7.63
C LYS A 343 12.28 -6.98 7.16
N ILE A 344 12.92 -8.15 7.25
CA ILE A 344 14.32 -8.32 6.81
C ILE A 344 14.34 -9.12 5.51
N VAL A 345 15.05 -8.62 4.51
CA VAL A 345 15.31 -9.32 3.25
C VAL A 345 16.81 -9.52 3.07
N PHE A 346 17.23 -10.79 3.11
CA PHE A 346 18.61 -11.21 2.88
C PHE A 346 18.91 -11.24 1.39
N LEU A 347 19.93 -10.50 0.96
CA LEU A 347 20.36 -10.38 -0.42
C LEU A 347 21.38 -11.48 -0.75
N TYR A 348 20.96 -12.50 -1.50
CA TYR A 348 21.78 -13.68 -1.76
C TYR A 348 22.50 -13.61 -3.12
N ASP A 349 23.82 -13.56 -3.06
CA ASP A 349 24.74 -13.82 -4.18
C ASP A 349 25.45 -15.18 -3.98
N GLU A 350 25.37 -16.09 -4.95
CA GLU A 350 25.97 -17.42 -4.90
C GLU A 350 27.50 -17.40 -4.72
N LYS A 351 28.21 -16.40 -5.29
CA LYS A 351 29.67 -16.28 -5.13
C LYS A 351 30.06 -15.85 -3.72
N LEU A 352 29.23 -15.04 -3.08
CA LEU A 352 29.49 -14.55 -1.73
C LEU A 352 29.02 -15.54 -0.67
N HIS A 353 27.86 -16.16 -0.85
CA HIS A 353 27.14 -16.93 0.18
C HIS A 353 27.08 -18.45 -0.10
N GLY A 354 27.45 -18.86 -1.31
CA GLY A 354 27.58 -20.27 -1.67
C GLY A 354 28.68 -20.96 -0.86
N GLU A 355 28.81 -22.27 -1.05
CA GLU A 355 29.78 -23.07 -0.33
C GLU A 355 31.22 -22.58 -0.57
N GLY A 356 31.94 -22.25 0.51
CA GLY A 356 33.28 -21.66 0.47
C GLY A 356 33.32 -20.15 0.14
N GLY A 357 32.15 -19.50 0.01
CA GLY A 357 32.04 -18.06 -0.21
C GLY A 357 32.44 -17.23 1.02
N GLU A 358 32.91 -16.00 0.78
CA GLU A 358 33.40 -15.10 1.84
C GLU A 358 32.35 -14.77 2.92
N LEU A 359 31.07 -14.80 2.56
CA LEU A 359 29.91 -14.49 3.40
C LEU A 359 29.05 -15.74 3.69
N GLU A 360 29.56 -16.95 3.48
CA GLU A 360 28.82 -18.18 3.80
C GLU A 360 28.41 -18.22 5.29
N ASP A 361 29.27 -17.74 6.18
CA ASP A 361 28.99 -17.69 7.62
C ASP A 361 27.84 -16.73 7.98
N ILE A 362 27.70 -15.64 7.23
CA ILE A 362 26.58 -14.70 7.36
C ILE A 362 25.30 -15.32 6.81
N PHE A 363 25.39 -16.07 5.70
CA PHE A 363 24.25 -16.83 5.19
C PHE A 363 23.79 -17.91 6.17
N ASP A 364 24.71 -18.65 6.80
CA ASP A 364 24.39 -19.62 7.84
C ASP A 364 23.70 -18.97 9.05
N LEU A 365 24.15 -17.77 9.43
CA LEU A 365 23.47 -16.98 10.45
C LEU A 365 22.07 -16.55 10.01
N ALA A 366 21.88 -16.16 8.75
CA ALA A 366 20.58 -15.82 8.21
C ALA A 366 19.62 -17.01 8.25
N VAL A 367 20.07 -18.20 7.84
CA VAL A 367 19.30 -19.47 7.94
C VAL A 367 18.92 -19.76 9.39
N LYS A 368 19.86 -19.58 10.32
CA LYS A 368 19.58 -19.75 11.76
C LYS A 368 18.55 -18.73 12.27
N CYS A 369 18.60 -17.49 11.80
CA CYS A 369 17.63 -16.45 12.15
C CYS A 369 16.22 -16.83 11.66
N SER A 370 16.06 -17.13 10.36
CA SER A 370 14.76 -17.47 9.78
C SER A 370 14.14 -18.76 10.35
N SER A 371 14.97 -19.73 10.76
CA SER A 371 14.50 -20.92 11.48
C SER A 371 13.82 -20.62 12.83
N LYS A 372 14.07 -19.45 13.41
CA LYS A 372 13.52 -19.02 14.71
C LYS A 372 12.47 -17.93 14.60
N THR A 373 12.57 -17.08 13.59
CA THR A 373 11.78 -15.85 13.52
C THR A 373 11.10 -15.65 12.16
N MET A 374 11.14 -16.63 11.26
CA MET A 374 10.71 -16.58 9.85
C MET A 374 11.49 -15.60 8.96
N TYR A 375 11.88 -14.43 9.48
CA TYR A 375 12.79 -13.53 8.79
C TYR A 375 14.26 -13.91 9.03
N PRO A 376 15.17 -13.65 8.08
CA PRO A 376 14.92 -12.91 6.84
C PRO A 376 14.19 -13.72 5.76
N ASP A 377 13.46 -13.02 4.89
CA ASP A 377 13.11 -13.55 3.57
C ASP A 377 14.37 -13.48 2.67
N TYR A 378 14.49 -14.32 1.64
CA TYR A 378 15.69 -14.43 0.81
C TYR A 378 15.43 -13.96 -0.61
N LEU A 379 16.25 -13.04 -1.12
CA LEU A 379 16.18 -12.54 -2.49
C LEU A 379 17.42 -12.98 -3.27
N SER A 380 17.22 -13.78 -4.31
CA SER A 380 18.31 -14.15 -5.20
C SER A 380 18.73 -13.00 -6.11
N LEU A 381 20.02 -12.71 -6.08
CA LEU A 381 20.69 -11.78 -7.00
C LEU A 381 21.37 -12.48 -8.18
N THR A 382 21.60 -13.80 -8.12
CA THR A 382 22.46 -14.49 -9.10
C THR A 382 21.82 -15.65 -9.85
N GLY A 383 20.66 -16.15 -9.40
CA GLY A 383 19.85 -17.16 -10.10
C GLY A 383 19.19 -16.67 -11.39
N ASP A 384 18.01 -17.19 -11.73
CA ASP A 384 17.33 -16.90 -13.00
C ASP A 384 16.09 -16.00 -12.86
N GLY A 385 16.00 -14.95 -13.68
CA GLY A 385 14.82 -14.08 -13.76
C GLY A 385 15.17 -12.60 -13.79
N TYR A 386 14.15 -11.76 -13.56
CA TYR A 386 14.27 -10.30 -13.69
C TYR A 386 15.31 -9.64 -12.74
N VAL A 387 15.21 -9.87 -11.43
CA VAL A 387 16.15 -9.26 -10.47
C VAL A 387 17.59 -9.76 -10.72
N PRO A 388 17.83 -11.08 -10.89
CA PRO A 388 19.16 -11.55 -11.21
C PRO A 388 19.73 -11.05 -12.54
N SER A 389 18.91 -10.85 -13.57
CA SER A 389 19.42 -10.38 -14.87
C SER A 389 19.94 -8.96 -14.78
N ILE A 390 19.27 -8.09 -14.01
CA ILE A 390 19.74 -6.72 -13.75
C ILE A 390 21.01 -6.74 -12.91
N TYR A 391 21.06 -7.54 -11.85
CA TYR A 391 22.26 -7.63 -11.00
C TYR A 391 23.47 -8.15 -11.77
N LYS A 392 23.32 -9.24 -12.54
CA LYS A 392 24.41 -9.82 -13.34
C LYS A 392 24.90 -8.87 -14.43
N LYS A 393 24.02 -8.05 -15.02
CA LYS A 393 24.38 -7.11 -16.09
C LYS A 393 25.00 -5.81 -15.57
N TYR A 394 24.43 -5.22 -14.52
CA TYR A 394 24.76 -3.86 -14.07
C TYR A 394 25.34 -3.77 -12.66
N GLY A 395 25.40 -4.89 -11.92
CA GLY A 395 25.75 -4.89 -10.49
C GLY A 395 24.74 -4.15 -9.60
N LYS A 396 23.55 -3.80 -10.12
CA LYS A 396 22.53 -3.04 -9.38
C LYS A 396 21.56 -3.99 -8.69
N ILE A 397 21.30 -3.73 -7.42
CA ILE A 397 20.38 -4.50 -6.58
C ILE A 397 18.99 -3.89 -6.66
N ILE A 398 17.97 -4.72 -6.89
CA ILE A 398 16.55 -4.30 -6.84
C ILE A 398 15.93 -4.84 -5.54
N SER A 399 15.96 -4.03 -4.49
CA SER A 399 15.25 -4.35 -3.26
C SER A 399 13.73 -4.28 -3.46
N PRO A 400 12.92 -5.12 -2.79
CA PRO A 400 11.48 -5.00 -2.83
C PRO A 400 11.02 -3.78 -2.02
N MET A 401 10.12 -2.97 -2.58
CA MET A 401 9.42 -1.92 -1.85
C MET A 401 8.32 -2.55 -0.98
N GLY A 402 8.40 -2.32 0.34
CA GLY A 402 7.50 -2.92 1.31
C GLY A 402 7.53 -4.45 1.24
N CYS A 403 6.37 -5.08 1.03
CA CYS A 403 6.25 -6.54 0.96
C CYS A 403 7.15 -7.16 -0.13
N ARG A 404 6.89 -6.77 -1.39
CA ARG A 404 7.29 -7.54 -2.58
C ARG A 404 7.16 -6.79 -3.90
N ALA A 405 6.98 -5.48 -3.91
CA ALA A 405 6.90 -4.74 -5.17
C ALA A 405 8.30 -4.48 -5.71
N PHE A 406 8.56 -4.83 -6.97
CA PHE A 406 9.84 -4.56 -7.64
C PHE A 406 9.64 -3.48 -8.69
N LEU A 407 10.57 -2.53 -8.72
CA LEU A 407 10.57 -1.46 -9.71
C LEU A 407 11.09 -2.00 -11.05
N SER A 408 10.46 -1.59 -12.15
CA SER A 408 11.03 -1.77 -13.48
C SER A 408 12.25 -0.86 -13.67
N PRO A 409 13.14 -1.13 -14.63
CA PRO A 409 14.31 -0.28 -14.87
C PRO A 409 13.89 1.14 -15.23
N TRP A 410 14.65 2.10 -14.71
CA TRP A 410 14.66 3.49 -15.16
C TRP A 410 16.12 3.88 -15.32
N TYR A 411 16.55 4.15 -16.54
CA TYR A 411 17.93 4.45 -16.86
C TYR A 411 18.25 5.91 -16.59
N GLU A 412 19.46 6.17 -16.11
CA GLU A 412 19.86 7.49 -15.64
C GLU A 412 19.73 8.56 -16.73
N ARG A 413 20.13 8.24 -17.96
CA ARG A 413 20.06 9.16 -19.11
C ARG A 413 18.85 8.92 -20.01
N GLY A 414 18.53 7.67 -20.33
CA GLY A 414 17.48 7.32 -21.29
C GLY A 414 16.07 7.20 -20.73
N GLY A 415 15.92 7.17 -19.40
CA GLY A 415 14.63 7.07 -18.75
C GLY A 415 14.02 5.67 -18.86
N ILE A 416 12.99 5.47 -19.68
CA ILE A 416 12.31 4.16 -19.77
C ILE A 416 13.20 3.11 -20.43
N GLU A 417 13.95 3.51 -21.45
CA GLU A 417 14.88 2.67 -22.22
C GLU A 417 16.30 3.21 -22.04
N PRO A 418 17.35 2.40 -22.19
CA PRO A 418 18.72 2.89 -22.06
C PRO A 418 19.07 3.83 -23.21
N ALA A 419 19.78 4.92 -22.92
CA ALA A 419 20.28 5.83 -23.96
C ALA A 419 21.35 5.17 -24.85
N ASP A 420 22.17 4.30 -24.27
CA ASP A 420 23.20 3.50 -24.93
C ASP A 420 23.58 2.29 -24.04
N GLU A 421 24.54 1.48 -24.48
CA GLU A 421 24.98 0.27 -23.77
C GLU A 421 25.59 0.52 -22.39
N ASN A 422 26.07 1.75 -22.13
CA ASN A 422 26.68 2.16 -20.88
C ASN A 422 25.71 2.88 -19.93
N ASP A 423 24.44 3.04 -20.34
CA ASP A 423 23.41 3.63 -19.47
C ASP A 423 22.96 2.62 -18.40
N GLU A 424 22.94 3.06 -17.14
CA GLU A 424 22.67 2.18 -16.00
C GLU A 424 21.29 2.45 -15.40
N PRO A 425 20.59 1.39 -14.94
CA PRO A 425 19.31 1.55 -14.27
C PRO A 425 19.46 2.02 -12.83
N VAL A 426 18.55 2.88 -12.40
CA VAL A 426 18.44 3.45 -11.06
C VAL A 426 17.15 2.98 -10.39
N TYR A 427 17.25 2.59 -9.12
CA TYR A 427 16.15 2.04 -8.32
C TYR A 427 15.97 2.78 -6.99
N ILE A 428 17.06 3.07 -6.29
CA ILE A 428 17.05 3.84 -5.04
C ILE A 428 16.52 5.26 -5.32
N GLY A 429 15.68 5.76 -4.42
CA GLY A 429 15.00 7.06 -4.56
C GLY A 429 13.74 7.01 -5.43
N ARG A 430 13.25 5.83 -5.84
CA ARG A 430 12.03 5.69 -6.65
C ARG A 430 10.89 5.04 -5.87
N PHE A 431 9.67 5.22 -6.38
CA PHE A 431 8.45 4.83 -5.68
C PHE A 431 7.31 4.36 -6.60
N ASN A 432 6.29 3.78 -5.99
CA ASN A 432 5.05 3.34 -6.61
C ASN A 432 3.89 4.27 -6.22
N ILE A 433 2.96 4.54 -7.14
CA ILE A 433 1.82 5.45 -6.90
C ILE A 433 0.51 4.74 -6.57
N GLY A 434 0.53 3.40 -6.50
CA GLY A 434 -0.58 2.59 -6.03
C GLY A 434 -0.93 1.41 -6.93
N VAL A 435 -1.79 0.55 -6.40
CA VAL A 435 -2.21 -0.71 -7.01
C VAL A 435 -3.72 -0.69 -7.29
N VAL A 436 -4.14 -1.25 -8.43
CA VAL A 436 -5.54 -1.60 -8.70
C VAL A 436 -5.58 -3.04 -9.19
N SER A 437 -6.33 -3.90 -8.52
CA SER A 437 -6.36 -5.34 -8.80
C SER A 437 -7.56 -5.78 -9.62
N LEU A 438 -7.36 -6.76 -10.51
CA LEU A 438 -8.42 -7.44 -11.26
C LEU A 438 -8.95 -8.65 -10.49
N HIS A 439 -10.25 -8.92 -10.62
CA HIS A 439 -10.88 -10.18 -10.23
C HIS A 439 -11.11 -11.03 -11.49
N LEU A 440 -10.09 -11.79 -11.89
CA LEU A 440 -10.13 -12.56 -13.14
C LEU A 440 -11.26 -13.62 -13.14
N PRO A 441 -11.52 -14.38 -12.07
CA PRO A 441 -12.68 -15.28 -12.03
C PRO A 441 -14.01 -14.57 -12.27
N MET A 442 -14.22 -13.38 -11.69
CA MET A 442 -15.43 -12.57 -11.92
C MET A 442 -15.58 -12.18 -13.39
N ILE A 443 -14.47 -11.80 -14.05
CA ILE A 443 -14.47 -11.40 -15.47
C ILE A 443 -14.79 -12.60 -16.36
N LEU A 444 -14.22 -13.79 -16.09
CA LEU A 444 -14.52 -15.01 -16.84
C LEU A 444 -15.98 -15.47 -16.65
N ALA A 445 -16.49 -15.41 -15.42
CA ALA A 445 -17.89 -15.73 -15.15
C ALA A 445 -18.85 -14.78 -15.90
N ARG A 446 -18.49 -13.50 -15.98
CA ARG A 446 -19.24 -12.49 -16.75
C ARG A 446 -19.23 -12.81 -18.25
N SER A 447 -18.07 -13.09 -18.85
CA SER A 447 -17.97 -13.36 -20.29
C SER A 447 -18.83 -14.55 -20.70
N ARG A 448 -18.83 -15.63 -19.90
CA ARG A 448 -19.68 -16.80 -20.11
C ARG A 448 -21.17 -16.47 -19.99
N LYS A 449 -21.57 -15.70 -18.97
CA LYS A 449 -22.97 -15.30 -18.77
C LYS A 449 -23.50 -14.39 -19.88
N GLU A 450 -22.66 -13.49 -20.38
CA GLU A 450 -23.01 -12.56 -21.47
C GLU A 450 -22.80 -13.16 -22.87
N ASN A 451 -22.24 -14.37 -22.96
CA ASN A 451 -21.83 -15.02 -24.23
C ASN A 451 -20.95 -14.09 -25.10
N ARG A 452 -19.96 -13.46 -24.47
CA ARG A 452 -18.99 -12.55 -25.10
C ARG A 452 -17.58 -13.11 -24.96
N ASP A 453 -16.68 -12.62 -25.81
CA ASP A 453 -15.28 -12.99 -25.73
C ASP A 453 -14.66 -12.54 -24.38
N PHE A 454 -13.85 -13.42 -23.78
CA PHE A 454 -13.23 -13.15 -22.49
C PHE A 454 -12.20 -12.01 -22.55
N TYR A 455 -11.37 -12.00 -23.61
CA TYR A 455 -10.31 -11.01 -23.76
C TYR A 455 -10.87 -9.63 -24.06
N GLU A 456 -11.98 -9.53 -24.79
CA GLU A 456 -12.72 -8.28 -24.98
C GLU A 456 -13.15 -7.64 -23.64
N ILE A 457 -13.71 -8.44 -22.73
CA ILE A 457 -14.13 -7.94 -21.40
C ILE A 457 -12.93 -7.65 -20.51
N LEU A 458 -11.89 -8.49 -20.55
CA LEU A 458 -10.65 -8.27 -19.80
C LEU A 458 -9.99 -6.94 -20.22
N ASP A 459 -9.88 -6.69 -21.53
CA ASP A 459 -9.29 -5.47 -22.08
C ASP A 459 -10.06 -4.22 -21.66
N TYR A 460 -11.40 -4.30 -21.58
CA TYR A 460 -12.21 -3.20 -21.05
C TYR A 460 -11.81 -2.82 -19.62
N TYR A 461 -11.61 -3.81 -18.74
CA TYR A 461 -11.19 -3.52 -17.36
C TYR A 461 -9.72 -3.12 -17.24
N LEU A 462 -8.85 -3.63 -18.10
CA LEU A 462 -7.45 -3.17 -18.19
C LEU A 462 -7.40 -1.69 -18.59
N GLU A 463 -8.19 -1.26 -19.57
CA GLU A 463 -8.31 0.15 -19.97
C GLU A 463 -8.91 1.02 -18.85
N LEU A 464 -9.89 0.51 -18.12
CA LEU A 464 -10.46 1.21 -16.96
C LEU A 464 -9.37 1.49 -15.90
N ILE A 465 -8.54 0.49 -15.59
CA ILE A 465 -7.43 0.64 -14.64
C ILE A 465 -6.35 1.59 -15.20
N ARG A 466 -6.01 1.50 -16.49
CA ARG A 466 -5.05 2.40 -17.16
C ARG A 466 -5.48 3.86 -16.99
N ASN A 467 -6.73 4.17 -17.32
CA ASN A 467 -7.28 5.52 -17.22
C ASN A 467 -7.28 6.05 -15.78
N LEU A 468 -7.57 5.21 -14.80
CA LEU A 468 -7.46 5.56 -13.38
C LEU A 468 -6.01 5.88 -12.97
N HIS A 469 -5.05 5.09 -13.42
CA HIS A 469 -3.62 5.32 -13.13
C HIS A 469 -3.13 6.61 -13.77
N LEU A 470 -3.49 6.90 -15.03
CA LEU A 470 -3.15 8.17 -15.69
C LEU A 470 -3.69 9.38 -14.93
N ARG A 471 -4.94 9.31 -14.48
CA ARG A 471 -5.52 10.37 -13.62
C ARG A 471 -4.80 10.48 -12.28
N THR A 472 -4.37 9.36 -11.69
CA THR A 472 -3.56 9.35 -10.46
C THR A 472 -2.21 10.05 -10.68
N TYR A 473 -1.48 9.74 -11.76
CA TYR A 473 -0.25 10.45 -12.12
C TYR A 473 -0.47 11.96 -12.26
N SER A 474 -1.51 12.36 -12.98
CA SER A 474 -1.83 13.77 -13.19
C SER A 474 -2.15 14.47 -11.88
N TYR A 475 -2.97 13.86 -11.02
CA TYR A 475 -3.40 14.45 -9.76
C TYR A 475 -2.25 14.58 -8.77
N LEU A 476 -1.48 13.51 -8.55
CA LEU A 476 -0.31 13.57 -7.67
C LEU A 476 0.72 14.57 -8.18
N GLY A 477 0.87 14.72 -9.50
CA GLY A 477 1.80 15.68 -10.09
C GLY A 477 1.50 17.13 -9.71
N GLU A 478 0.27 17.46 -9.36
CA GLU A 478 -0.14 18.80 -8.92
C GLU A 478 0.08 19.06 -7.43
N MET A 479 0.46 18.03 -6.66
CA MET A 479 0.78 18.18 -5.25
C MET A 479 2.09 18.93 -5.04
N LYS A 480 2.17 19.68 -3.94
CA LYS A 480 3.37 20.43 -3.57
C LYS A 480 4.42 19.55 -2.90
N ALA A 481 5.69 19.84 -3.12
CA ALA A 481 6.81 19.15 -2.49
C ALA A 481 6.78 19.26 -0.95
N SER A 482 6.18 20.32 -0.41
CA SER A 482 5.96 20.49 1.04
C SER A 482 5.14 19.37 1.71
N THR A 483 4.46 18.52 0.94
CA THR A 483 3.70 17.38 1.47
C THR A 483 4.58 16.24 1.99
N ASN A 484 5.82 16.12 1.49
CA ASN A 484 6.83 15.21 2.01
C ASN A 484 8.24 15.77 1.76
N PRO A 485 8.70 16.76 2.56
CA PRO A 485 9.96 17.46 2.30
C PRO A 485 11.19 16.55 2.31
N LEU A 486 11.21 15.53 3.18
CA LEU A 486 12.32 14.57 3.25
C LEU A 486 12.51 13.85 1.91
N ALA A 487 11.40 13.46 1.28
CA ALA A 487 11.43 12.75 0.02
C ALA A 487 11.62 13.69 -1.20
N TYR A 488 10.91 14.82 -1.21
CA TYR A 488 10.79 15.66 -2.40
C TYR A 488 11.76 16.85 -2.43
N CYS A 489 12.38 17.19 -1.29
CA CYS A 489 13.27 18.35 -1.15
C CYS A 489 14.66 17.99 -0.61
N MET A 490 14.78 16.98 0.26
CA MET A 490 16.04 16.62 0.93
C MET A 490 16.77 15.43 0.28
N GLY A 491 16.38 15.04 -0.94
CA GLY A 491 17.06 13.96 -1.69
C GLY A 491 16.61 12.54 -1.34
N GLY A 492 15.55 12.37 -0.56
CA GLY A 492 15.02 11.03 -0.26
C GLY A 492 14.50 10.29 -1.49
N PHE A 493 14.03 11.03 -2.51
CA PHE A 493 13.74 10.52 -3.84
C PHE A 493 14.63 11.13 -4.92
N ARG A 494 14.74 10.41 -6.04
CA ARG A 494 15.49 10.83 -7.21
C ARG A 494 14.94 12.14 -7.75
N GLY A 495 15.80 13.15 -7.86
CA GLY A 495 15.42 14.50 -8.28
C GLY A 495 14.68 15.28 -7.19
N GLY A 496 14.54 14.73 -5.98
CA GLY A 496 13.86 15.30 -4.83
C GLY A 496 14.66 16.42 -4.16
N HIS A 497 15.07 17.42 -4.94
CA HIS A 497 15.68 18.67 -4.49
C HIS A 497 14.81 19.87 -4.90
N LEU A 498 13.50 19.69 -4.85
CA LEU A 498 12.52 20.71 -5.21
C LEU A 498 12.34 21.72 -4.07
N ASP A 499 11.93 22.93 -4.41
CA ASP A 499 11.49 23.91 -3.41
C ASP A 499 10.13 23.48 -2.83
N LEU A 500 9.85 23.86 -1.58
CA LEU A 500 8.61 23.46 -0.88
C LEU A 500 7.32 23.79 -1.65
N SER A 501 7.34 24.87 -2.45
CA SER A 501 6.19 25.31 -3.25
C SER A 501 6.05 24.60 -4.59
N ASP A 502 7.09 23.90 -5.05
CA ASP A 502 7.12 23.26 -6.36
C ASP A 502 6.17 22.07 -6.41
N LYS A 503 5.75 21.77 -7.63
CA LYS A 503 4.93 20.59 -7.91
C LYS A 503 5.81 19.34 -8.02
N ILE A 504 5.34 18.21 -7.51
CA ILE A 504 6.10 16.95 -7.54
C ILE A 504 6.08 16.23 -8.90
N LYS A 505 5.39 16.78 -9.91
CA LYS A 505 5.29 16.21 -11.26
C LYS A 505 6.62 15.69 -11.85
N PRO A 506 7.77 16.40 -11.71
CA PRO A 506 9.05 15.90 -12.24
C PRO A 506 9.49 14.56 -11.62
N LEU A 507 9.15 14.32 -10.35
CA LEU A 507 9.54 13.09 -9.65
C LEU A 507 8.76 11.86 -10.13
N LEU A 508 7.57 12.09 -10.71
CA LEU A 508 6.67 11.03 -11.15
C LEU A 508 7.07 10.36 -12.46
N GLU A 509 8.05 10.89 -13.20
CA GLU A 509 8.53 10.29 -14.44
C GLU A 509 9.06 8.87 -14.23
N SER A 510 9.80 8.67 -13.13
CA SER A 510 10.38 7.38 -12.75
C SER A 510 9.49 6.55 -11.81
N ALA A 511 8.32 7.07 -11.45
CA ALA A 511 7.38 6.39 -10.55
C ALA A 511 6.57 5.33 -11.29
N THR A 512 6.20 4.26 -10.59
CA THR A 512 5.52 3.10 -11.18
C THR A 512 4.06 2.99 -10.71
N ALA A 513 3.14 2.54 -11.55
CA ALA A 513 1.77 2.19 -11.17
C ALA A 513 1.50 0.70 -11.41
N SER A 514 0.74 0.06 -10.51
CA SER A 514 0.62 -1.40 -10.52
C SER A 514 -0.76 -1.90 -10.94
N PHE A 515 -0.75 -2.89 -11.83
CA PHE A 515 -1.88 -3.76 -12.15
C PHE A 515 -1.78 -5.01 -11.28
N GLY A 516 -2.68 -5.10 -10.31
CA GLY A 516 -2.71 -6.20 -9.36
C GLY A 516 -3.46 -7.42 -9.89
N ILE A 517 -2.95 -8.62 -9.62
CA ILE A 517 -3.61 -9.87 -9.99
C ILE A 517 -3.75 -10.75 -8.75
N THR A 518 -4.89 -11.42 -8.67
CA THR A 518 -5.26 -12.35 -7.59
C THR A 518 -6.09 -13.50 -8.16
N ALA A 519 -6.24 -14.57 -7.38
CA ALA A 519 -7.14 -15.68 -7.68
C ALA A 519 -6.87 -16.43 -9.00
N LEU A 520 -5.60 -16.65 -9.37
CA LEU A 520 -5.29 -17.43 -10.58
C LEU A 520 -5.63 -18.91 -10.44
N ASN A 521 -5.64 -19.45 -9.21
CA ASN A 521 -6.12 -20.80 -8.97
C ASN A 521 -7.61 -20.91 -9.28
N GLU A 522 -8.40 -20.03 -8.69
CA GLU A 522 -9.85 -20.02 -8.90
C GLU A 522 -10.23 -19.66 -10.35
N LEU A 523 -9.38 -18.91 -11.07
CA LEU A 523 -9.56 -18.66 -12.50
C LEU A 523 -9.44 -19.96 -13.30
N GLN A 524 -8.43 -20.76 -13.00
CA GLN A 524 -8.19 -22.03 -13.68
C GLN A 524 -9.27 -23.05 -13.33
N GLU A 525 -9.64 -23.14 -12.05
CA GLU A 525 -10.74 -23.99 -11.57
C GLU A 525 -12.06 -23.63 -12.26
N LEU A 526 -12.36 -22.34 -12.36
CA LEU A 526 -13.54 -21.88 -13.09
C LEU A 526 -13.45 -22.25 -14.58
N TYR A 527 -12.25 -22.20 -15.17
CA TYR A 527 -12.05 -22.50 -16.58
C TYR A 527 -12.32 -23.97 -16.91
N ASN A 528 -11.65 -24.90 -16.21
CA ASN A 528 -11.67 -26.32 -16.55
C ASN A 528 -11.69 -27.30 -15.36
N HIS A 529 -12.05 -26.85 -14.16
CA HIS A 529 -12.14 -27.67 -12.94
C HIS A 529 -10.82 -28.34 -12.55
N LYS A 530 -9.71 -27.64 -12.78
CA LYS A 530 -8.37 -28.08 -12.40
C LYS A 530 -7.67 -26.97 -11.64
N SER A 531 -6.91 -27.35 -10.62
CA SER A 531 -6.08 -26.40 -9.88
C SER A 531 -4.82 -26.04 -10.66
N LEU A 532 -4.07 -25.03 -10.20
CA LEU A 532 -2.78 -24.67 -10.83
C LEU A 532 -1.74 -25.80 -10.80
N VAL A 533 -1.87 -26.75 -9.88
CA VAL A 533 -0.99 -27.93 -9.79
C VAL A 533 -1.30 -28.88 -10.94
N GLU A 534 -2.58 -29.08 -11.24
CA GLU A 534 -3.06 -30.03 -12.26
C GLU A 534 -2.96 -29.47 -13.69
N ASP A 535 -3.30 -28.20 -13.89
CA ASP A 535 -3.18 -27.49 -15.16
C ASP A 535 -2.99 -25.99 -14.92
N ALA A 536 -2.19 -25.32 -15.75
CA ALA A 536 -1.95 -23.88 -15.65
C ALA A 536 -1.99 -23.18 -17.01
N ALA A 537 -2.35 -23.90 -18.09
CA ALA A 537 -2.21 -23.41 -19.46
C ALA A 537 -3.02 -22.12 -19.68
N PHE A 538 -4.28 -22.11 -19.25
CA PHE A 538 -5.16 -20.96 -19.42
C PHE A 538 -4.70 -19.78 -18.56
N SER A 539 -4.39 -19.99 -17.27
CA SER A 539 -3.87 -18.92 -16.41
C SER A 539 -2.55 -18.33 -16.94
N LEU A 540 -1.67 -19.13 -17.53
CA LEU A 540 -0.45 -18.64 -18.19
C LEU A 540 -0.76 -17.83 -19.46
N GLU A 541 -1.70 -18.27 -20.28
CA GLU A 541 -2.16 -17.55 -21.48
C GLU A 541 -2.74 -16.18 -21.10
N VAL A 542 -3.64 -16.13 -20.12
CA VAL A 542 -4.23 -14.87 -19.61
C VAL A 542 -3.15 -13.92 -19.10
N MET A 543 -2.17 -14.44 -18.36
CA MET A 543 -1.08 -13.61 -17.85
C MET A 543 -0.14 -13.10 -18.95
N ARG A 544 0.08 -13.85 -20.03
CA ARG A 544 0.83 -13.37 -21.21
C ARG A 544 0.08 -12.22 -21.88
N HIS A 545 -1.21 -12.38 -22.13
CA HIS A 545 -2.07 -11.32 -22.68
C HIS A 545 -2.00 -10.04 -21.84
N ILE A 546 -2.14 -10.15 -20.52
CA ILE A 546 -2.04 -8.99 -19.61
C ILE A 546 -0.65 -8.33 -19.69
N ASN A 547 0.43 -9.11 -19.76
CA ASN A 547 1.79 -8.59 -19.94
C ASN A 547 1.92 -7.81 -21.26
N GLU A 548 1.41 -8.35 -22.36
CA GLU A 548 1.44 -7.71 -23.67
C GLU A 548 0.66 -6.39 -23.68
N LYS A 549 -0.56 -6.37 -23.12
CA LYS A 549 -1.38 -5.16 -22.98
C LYS A 549 -0.71 -4.09 -22.12
N ILE A 550 -0.12 -4.47 -20.99
CA ILE A 550 0.55 -3.51 -20.11
C ILE A 550 1.84 -2.98 -20.75
N ALA A 551 2.58 -3.80 -21.49
CA ALA A 551 3.73 -3.35 -22.28
C ALA A 551 3.31 -2.37 -23.39
N GLN A 552 2.18 -2.62 -24.05
CA GLN A 552 1.56 -1.68 -24.98
C GLN A 552 1.24 -0.35 -24.30
N PHE A 553 0.55 -0.36 -23.14
CA PHE A 553 0.22 0.87 -22.40
C PHE A 553 1.47 1.65 -21.99
N LYS A 554 2.52 0.95 -21.51
CA LYS A 554 3.79 1.58 -21.13
C LYS A 554 4.41 2.34 -22.31
N LYS A 555 4.35 1.78 -23.52
CA LYS A 555 4.86 2.40 -24.74
C LYS A 555 4.02 3.59 -25.19
N GLU A 556 2.70 3.48 -25.12
CA GLU A 556 1.75 4.52 -25.55
C GLU A 556 1.74 5.72 -24.59
N ASP A 557 1.74 5.47 -23.28
CA ASP A 557 1.59 6.51 -22.26
C ASP A 557 2.93 7.14 -21.83
N HIS A 558 4.04 6.49 -22.17
CA HIS A 558 5.37 6.79 -21.62
C HIS A 558 5.34 6.81 -20.07
N LYS A 559 4.65 5.84 -19.47
CA LYS A 559 4.54 5.64 -18.02
C LYS A 559 4.96 4.23 -17.63
N LEU A 560 5.58 4.10 -16.45
CA LEU A 560 5.99 2.81 -15.94
C LEU A 560 4.81 2.07 -15.30
N TYR A 561 4.45 0.94 -15.88
CA TYR A 561 3.46 0.01 -15.34
C TYR A 561 4.11 -1.30 -14.92
N ALA A 562 3.54 -1.90 -13.88
CA ALA A 562 4.05 -3.10 -13.25
C ALA A 562 2.93 -4.10 -12.98
N ILE A 563 3.17 -5.39 -13.26
CA ILE A 563 2.26 -6.46 -12.85
C ILE A 563 2.62 -6.92 -11.45
N TYR A 564 1.64 -6.86 -10.57
CA TYR A 564 1.82 -7.07 -9.15
C TYR A 564 0.97 -8.24 -8.68
N GLY A 565 1.59 -9.25 -8.10
CA GLY A 565 0.88 -10.27 -7.34
C GLY A 565 0.34 -9.61 -6.08
N THR A 566 -0.98 -9.46 -5.98
CA THR A 566 -1.60 -8.72 -4.88
C THR A 566 -1.70 -9.57 -3.63
N PRO A 567 -1.12 -9.18 -2.46
CA PRO A 567 -1.13 -9.97 -1.23
C PRO A 567 -2.54 -10.39 -0.76
N ALA A 568 -3.56 -9.60 -1.10
CA ALA A 568 -4.98 -9.93 -0.90
C ALA A 568 -5.38 -10.24 0.56
N GLU A 569 -4.93 -9.43 1.53
CA GLU A 569 -5.22 -9.60 2.97
C GLU A 569 -6.72 -9.60 3.31
N ASN A 570 -7.41 -8.51 2.97
CA ASN A 570 -8.88 -8.46 3.09
C ASN A 570 -9.57 -8.76 1.76
N LEU A 571 -8.84 -8.56 0.66
CA LEU A 571 -9.39 -8.71 -0.68
C LEU A 571 -9.84 -10.14 -0.94
N CYS A 572 -9.14 -11.14 -0.39
CA CYS A 572 -9.47 -12.54 -0.62
C CYS A 572 -10.93 -12.87 -0.22
N GLY A 573 -11.36 -12.47 0.98
CA GLY A 573 -12.72 -12.70 1.44
C GLY A 573 -13.76 -11.77 0.80
N LEU A 574 -13.39 -10.52 0.49
CA LEU A 574 -14.28 -9.59 -0.20
C LEU A 574 -14.65 -10.10 -1.60
N GLN A 575 -13.66 -10.60 -2.35
CA GLN A 575 -13.86 -11.11 -3.71
C GLN A 575 -14.78 -12.32 -3.75
N VAL A 576 -14.68 -13.24 -2.77
CA VAL A 576 -15.61 -14.36 -2.63
C VAL A 576 -17.03 -13.85 -2.41
N LYS A 577 -17.24 -12.92 -1.46
CA LYS A 577 -18.57 -12.35 -1.18
C LYS A 577 -19.18 -11.68 -2.42
N GLN A 578 -18.38 -10.89 -3.14
CA GLN A 578 -18.83 -10.22 -4.36
C GLN A 578 -19.18 -11.24 -5.46
N PHE A 579 -18.36 -12.28 -5.63
CA PHE A 579 -18.59 -13.33 -6.62
C PHE A 579 -19.88 -14.10 -6.32
N ARG A 580 -20.05 -14.55 -5.07
CA ARG A 580 -21.25 -15.25 -4.60
C ARG A 580 -22.53 -14.46 -4.85
N ASN A 581 -22.50 -13.14 -4.61
CA ASN A 581 -23.65 -12.28 -4.83
C ASN A 581 -24.12 -12.24 -6.30
N LYS A 582 -23.22 -12.44 -7.27
CA LYS A 582 -23.56 -12.37 -8.71
C LYS A 582 -23.74 -13.73 -9.38
N PHE A 583 -22.95 -14.72 -8.97
CA PHE A 583 -22.82 -16.01 -9.65
C PHE A 583 -23.09 -17.20 -8.73
N GLY A 584 -23.32 -16.98 -7.44
CA GLY A 584 -23.54 -18.05 -6.48
C GLY A 584 -22.25 -18.75 -6.06
N ILE A 585 -22.43 -19.89 -5.41
CA ILE A 585 -21.33 -20.74 -4.93
C ILE A 585 -20.94 -21.70 -6.06
N ILE A 586 -19.65 -21.74 -6.39
CA ILE A 586 -19.05 -22.66 -7.37
C ILE A 586 -17.90 -23.39 -6.67
N GLU A 587 -17.91 -24.72 -6.75
CA GLU A 587 -16.86 -25.59 -6.20
C GLU A 587 -15.47 -25.22 -6.76
N GLY A 588 -14.47 -25.15 -5.89
CA GLY A 588 -13.09 -24.76 -6.24
C GLY A 588 -12.87 -23.27 -6.57
N VAL A 589 -13.93 -22.44 -6.52
CA VAL A 589 -13.87 -21.02 -6.92
C VAL A 589 -14.38 -20.10 -5.82
N SER A 590 -15.56 -20.39 -5.26
CA SER A 590 -16.22 -19.54 -4.25
C SER A 590 -16.95 -20.34 -3.16
N ASP A 591 -16.74 -21.65 -3.11
CA ASP A 591 -17.16 -22.53 -2.02
C ASP A 591 -16.43 -22.24 -0.70
N ARG A 592 -15.14 -21.90 -0.77
CA ARG A 592 -14.34 -21.43 0.38
C ARG A 592 -14.57 -19.95 0.68
N GLU A 593 -14.24 -19.52 1.90
CA GLU A 593 -14.40 -18.14 2.38
C GLU A 593 -13.33 -17.16 1.85
N TYR A 594 -12.39 -17.63 1.06
CA TYR A 594 -11.27 -16.85 0.52
C TYR A 594 -10.90 -17.32 -0.90
N VAL A 595 -10.16 -16.49 -1.63
CA VAL A 595 -9.48 -16.87 -2.88
C VAL A 595 -7.96 -16.90 -2.67
N SER A 596 -7.27 -17.64 -3.54
CA SER A 596 -5.81 -17.76 -3.53
C SER A 596 -5.11 -16.44 -3.89
N ASN A 597 -3.96 -16.22 -3.27
CA ASN A 597 -3.14 -15.03 -3.48
C ASN A 597 -2.37 -15.10 -4.82
N SER A 598 -2.66 -14.19 -5.75
CA SER A 598 -1.92 -14.02 -7.01
C SER A 598 -1.75 -15.31 -7.81
N PHE A 599 -0.52 -15.79 -8.02
CA PHE A 599 -0.17 -17.00 -8.77
C PHE A 599 0.12 -18.21 -7.88
N HIS A 600 -0.07 -18.10 -6.57
CA HIS A 600 0.25 -19.19 -5.66
C HIS A 600 -0.63 -20.40 -5.92
N CYS A 601 -0.03 -21.59 -5.80
CA CYS A 601 -0.81 -22.82 -5.67
C CYS A 601 -1.76 -22.70 -4.48
N HIS A 602 -2.95 -23.30 -4.58
CA HIS A 602 -3.92 -23.25 -3.49
C HIS A 602 -3.31 -23.84 -2.21
N VAL A 603 -3.64 -23.25 -1.06
CA VAL A 603 -2.94 -23.60 0.20
C VAL A 603 -3.27 -25.00 0.72
N THR A 604 -4.35 -25.60 0.24
CA THR A 604 -4.78 -26.98 0.59
C THR A 604 -4.10 -28.05 -0.25
N GLU A 605 -3.33 -27.68 -1.27
CA GLU A 605 -2.61 -28.61 -2.12
C GLU A 605 -1.65 -29.47 -1.28
N ASP A 606 -1.62 -30.78 -1.55
CA ASP A 606 -0.72 -31.71 -0.89
C ASP A 606 0.55 -31.87 -1.74
N ILE A 607 1.36 -30.82 -1.75
CA ILE A 607 2.60 -30.72 -2.54
C ILE A 607 3.79 -30.40 -1.62
N THR A 608 4.95 -30.96 -1.96
CA THR A 608 6.21 -30.67 -1.27
C THR A 608 6.68 -29.23 -1.55
N PRO A 609 7.57 -28.66 -0.70
CA PRO A 609 8.21 -27.38 -0.97
C PRO A 609 8.89 -27.31 -2.34
N ILE A 610 9.49 -28.41 -2.79
CA ILE A 610 10.18 -28.52 -4.08
C ILE A 610 9.18 -28.45 -5.25
N GLU A 611 8.09 -29.23 -5.17
CA GLU A 611 7.03 -29.19 -6.18
C GLU A 611 6.39 -27.82 -6.25
N LYS A 612 6.13 -27.17 -5.11
CA LYS A 612 5.60 -25.80 -5.08
C LYS A 612 6.53 -24.80 -5.72
N GLN A 613 7.83 -24.90 -5.44
CA GLN A 613 8.87 -24.12 -6.12
C GLN A 613 8.76 -24.28 -7.65
N ASP A 614 8.59 -25.51 -8.14
CA ASP A 614 8.51 -25.80 -9.58
C ASP A 614 7.20 -25.32 -10.22
N TYR A 615 6.06 -25.57 -9.58
CA TYR A 615 4.75 -25.18 -10.10
C TYR A 615 4.59 -23.67 -10.22
N GLU A 616 5.07 -22.91 -9.24
CA GLU A 616 5.00 -21.45 -9.25
C GLU A 616 6.09 -20.81 -10.11
N LYS A 617 7.22 -21.48 -10.37
CA LYS A 617 8.29 -20.96 -11.25
C LYS A 617 7.75 -20.58 -12.63
N ARG A 618 6.77 -21.33 -13.14
CA ARG A 618 6.13 -21.12 -14.44
C ARG A 618 5.51 -19.71 -14.58
N PHE A 619 5.09 -19.10 -13.48
CA PHE A 619 4.51 -17.75 -13.45
C PHE A 619 5.53 -16.66 -13.10
N TRP A 620 6.71 -17.04 -12.61
CA TRP A 620 7.63 -16.12 -11.93
C TRP A 620 7.91 -14.86 -12.76
N ASP A 621 8.25 -15.02 -14.04
CA ASP A 621 8.65 -13.91 -14.90
C ASP A 621 7.47 -13.14 -15.51
N LEU A 622 6.22 -13.55 -15.24
CA LEU A 622 5.01 -12.81 -15.62
C LEU A 622 4.60 -11.77 -14.56
N PHE A 623 5.24 -11.78 -13.39
CA PHE A 623 4.93 -10.95 -12.22
C PHE A 623 6.11 -10.06 -11.78
N ASN A 624 6.86 -9.52 -12.74
CA ASN A 624 8.10 -8.77 -12.46
C ASN A 624 7.89 -7.49 -11.64
N GLY A 625 6.67 -6.96 -11.57
CA GLY A 625 6.32 -5.79 -10.76
C GLY A 625 6.06 -6.09 -9.28
N GLY A 626 5.84 -7.36 -8.93
CA GLY A 626 5.89 -7.81 -7.55
C GLY A 626 5.42 -9.24 -7.37
N LYS A 627 6.24 -10.01 -6.68
CA LYS A 627 6.13 -11.46 -6.55
C LYS A 627 6.93 -11.91 -5.34
N ILE A 628 6.48 -12.97 -4.71
CA ILE A 628 7.22 -13.69 -3.68
C ILE A 628 6.73 -15.13 -3.71
N GLN A 629 7.55 -16.06 -3.28
CA GLN A 629 7.18 -17.43 -3.03
C GLN A 629 7.19 -17.71 -1.54
N TYR A 630 6.26 -18.55 -1.10
CA TYR A 630 6.25 -19.10 0.24
C TYR A 630 6.25 -20.61 0.16
N VAL A 631 7.06 -21.25 0.99
CA VAL A 631 6.99 -22.69 1.20
C VAL A 631 6.99 -22.96 2.70
N LYS A 632 6.23 -23.98 3.10
CA LYS A 632 6.20 -24.45 4.48
C LYS A 632 7.45 -25.24 4.78
N TYR A 633 8.20 -24.83 5.80
CA TYR A 633 9.37 -25.56 6.26
C TYR A 633 8.95 -26.50 7.40
N PRO A 634 9.11 -27.83 7.25
CA PRO A 634 8.46 -28.78 8.15
C PRO A 634 9.09 -28.86 9.55
N VAL A 635 10.34 -28.41 9.71
CA VAL A 635 11.10 -28.54 10.97
C VAL A 635 12.04 -27.35 11.16
N ASP A 636 11.97 -26.71 12.32
CA ASP A 636 12.83 -25.59 12.72
C ASP A 636 14.26 -26.04 13.09
N TYR A 637 14.41 -27.27 13.60
CA TYR A 637 15.69 -27.82 14.05
C TYR A 637 16.59 -28.32 12.91
N ASN A 638 16.05 -28.63 11.72
CA ASN A 638 16.84 -29.16 10.60
C ASN A 638 17.35 -28.03 9.68
N LEU A 639 18.35 -27.30 10.18
CA LEU A 639 18.96 -26.19 9.44
C LEU A 639 19.53 -26.61 8.08
N VAL A 640 19.96 -27.87 7.93
CA VAL A 640 20.46 -28.40 6.65
C VAL A 640 19.34 -28.43 5.61
N ALA A 641 18.16 -28.95 5.97
CA ALA A 641 17.01 -28.97 5.06
C ALA A 641 16.56 -27.55 4.69
N ILE A 642 16.51 -26.63 5.66
CA ILE A 642 16.17 -25.22 5.43
C ILE A 642 17.18 -24.59 4.45
N LYS A 643 18.48 -24.74 4.73
CA LYS A 643 19.59 -24.24 3.88
C LYS A 643 19.50 -24.80 2.46
N THR A 644 19.20 -26.10 2.29
CA THR A 644 19.07 -26.75 0.97
C THR A 644 17.91 -26.18 0.16
N LEU A 645 16.74 -26.02 0.76
CA LEU A 645 15.57 -25.46 0.08
C LEU A 645 15.77 -23.99 -0.30
N ILE A 646 16.37 -23.19 0.58
CA ILE A 646 16.72 -21.80 0.28
C ILE A 646 17.72 -21.75 -0.88
N ARG A 647 18.81 -22.53 -0.83
CA ARG A 647 19.79 -22.59 -1.93
C ARG A 647 19.13 -22.96 -3.27
N ARG A 648 18.18 -23.90 -3.24
CA ARG A 648 17.40 -24.27 -4.43
C ARG A 648 16.58 -23.08 -4.95
N ALA A 649 15.83 -22.41 -4.07
CA ALA A 649 15.07 -21.21 -4.42
C ALA A 649 15.97 -20.10 -4.98
N MET A 650 17.14 -19.91 -4.38
CA MET A 650 18.09 -18.89 -4.80
C MET A 650 18.64 -19.19 -6.19
N LYS A 651 19.00 -20.46 -6.47
CA LYS A 651 19.40 -20.89 -7.81
C LYS A 651 18.30 -20.62 -8.85
N MET A 652 17.03 -20.80 -8.49
CA MET A 652 15.89 -20.51 -9.34
C MET A 652 15.57 -19.02 -9.48
N GLY A 653 16.28 -18.12 -8.81
CA GLY A 653 16.07 -16.68 -8.89
C GLY A 653 14.85 -16.17 -8.12
N PHE A 654 14.46 -16.88 -7.06
CA PHE A 654 13.30 -16.52 -6.26
C PHE A 654 13.57 -15.40 -5.25
N TYR A 655 12.47 -14.73 -4.92
CA TYR A 655 12.28 -14.05 -3.66
C TYR A 655 11.42 -14.99 -2.81
N GLU A 656 12.00 -15.64 -1.81
CA GLU A 656 11.35 -16.68 -1.04
C GLU A 656 11.25 -16.29 0.44
N GLY A 657 10.07 -16.43 1.01
CA GLY A 657 9.84 -16.32 2.45
C GLY A 657 9.80 -17.69 3.12
N VAL A 658 10.42 -17.78 4.30
CA VAL A 658 10.35 -18.96 5.16
C VAL A 658 9.08 -18.88 6.00
N ASN A 659 8.23 -19.91 5.89
CA ASN A 659 7.01 -20.01 6.69
C ASN A 659 7.15 -21.05 7.79
N LEU A 660 7.02 -20.56 9.03
CA LEU A 660 6.87 -21.33 10.25
C LEU A 660 5.63 -20.78 10.95
N SER A 661 4.82 -21.62 11.58
CA SER A 661 3.92 -21.12 12.61
C SER A 661 4.75 -20.99 13.88
N LEU A 662 4.61 -19.89 14.63
CA LEU A 662 5.34 -19.70 15.89
C LEU A 662 4.37 -19.19 16.97
N SER A 663 4.34 -19.88 18.10
CA SER A 663 3.51 -19.56 19.26
C SER A 663 4.38 -19.31 20.50
N TYR A 664 4.06 -18.27 21.27
CA TYR A 664 4.78 -17.86 22.47
C TYR A 664 3.82 -17.72 23.65
N CYS A 665 4.17 -18.31 24.79
CA CYS A 665 3.41 -18.15 26.03
C CYS A 665 3.84 -16.87 26.74
N ASP A 666 2.92 -15.91 26.89
CA ASP A 666 3.23 -14.62 27.53
C ASP A 666 3.46 -14.76 29.05
N ASP A 667 3.01 -15.85 29.68
CA ASP A 667 3.14 -16.06 31.12
C ASP A 667 4.48 -16.72 31.51
N CYS A 668 4.88 -17.80 30.81
CA CYS A 668 6.09 -18.56 31.14
C CYS A 668 7.24 -18.40 30.13
N GLY A 669 6.96 -17.88 28.93
CA GLY A 669 7.97 -17.67 27.88
C GLY A 669 8.28 -18.88 27.01
N HIS A 670 7.54 -19.99 27.17
CA HIS A 670 7.69 -21.16 26.30
C HIS A 670 7.33 -20.84 24.84
N GLU A 671 8.12 -21.36 23.90
CA GLU A 671 7.94 -21.21 22.45
C GLU A 671 7.75 -22.59 21.80
N GLU A 672 6.84 -22.68 20.83
CA GLU A 672 6.58 -23.89 20.04
C GLU A 672 5.94 -23.52 18.69
N LEU A 673 6.11 -24.36 17.67
CA LEU A 673 5.61 -24.10 16.31
C LEU A 673 4.08 -23.87 16.27
N SER A 674 3.31 -24.57 17.09
CA SER A 674 1.88 -24.31 17.18
C SER A 674 1.33 -24.82 18.50
N MET A 675 0.73 -23.93 19.28
CA MET A 675 0.00 -24.32 20.50
C MET A 675 -1.23 -23.45 20.72
N ASP A 676 -2.31 -24.05 21.21
CA ASP A 676 -3.50 -23.32 21.68
C ASP A 676 -3.56 -23.18 23.20
N VAL A 677 -2.81 -24.04 23.90
CA VAL A 677 -2.60 -24.05 25.34
C VAL A 677 -1.12 -24.33 25.58
N CYS A 678 -0.47 -23.56 26.45
CA CYS A 678 0.93 -23.77 26.77
C CYS A 678 1.14 -25.15 27.42
N PRO A 679 1.98 -26.02 26.86
CA PRO A 679 2.22 -27.36 27.42
C PRO A 679 3.00 -27.31 28.75
N VAL A 680 3.68 -26.20 29.05
CA VAL A 680 4.49 -26.04 30.27
C VAL A 680 3.67 -25.54 31.45
N CYS A 681 2.82 -24.53 31.27
CA CYS A 681 2.08 -23.88 32.37
C CYS A 681 0.55 -23.94 32.24
N GLY A 682 0.01 -24.50 31.16
CA GLY A 682 -1.45 -24.58 30.92
C GLY A 682 -2.11 -23.26 30.53
N SER A 683 -1.35 -22.19 30.32
CA SER A 683 -1.90 -20.88 29.97
C SER A 683 -2.47 -20.82 28.55
N ARG A 684 -3.53 -20.03 28.37
CA ARG A 684 -4.09 -19.64 27.06
C ARG A 684 -3.69 -18.22 26.65
N ASN A 685 -2.91 -17.53 27.48
CA ASN A 685 -2.34 -16.22 27.20
C ASN A 685 -1.15 -16.40 26.25
N LEU A 686 -1.47 -16.53 24.96
CA LEU A 686 -0.52 -16.83 23.90
C LEU A 686 -0.46 -15.67 22.91
N THR A 687 0.75 -15.38 22.45
CA THR A 687 1.01 -14.59 21.25
C THR A 687 1.33 -15.56 20.12
N LYS A 688 0.58 -15.51 19.01
CA LYS A 688 0.87 -16.26 17.80
C LYS A 688 1.32 -15.31 16.70
N ILE A 689 2.43 -15.66 16.04
CA ILE A 689 2.97 -14.92 14.90
C ILE A 689 2.83 -15.82 13.69
N ASP A 690 2.06 -15.36 12.72
CA ASP A 690 1.85 -16.06 11.45
C ASP A 690 2.19 -15.14 10.29
N ARG A 691 2.64 -15.73 9.19
CA ARG A 691 2.80 -14.98 7.95
C ARG A 691 1.43 -14.71 7.34
N MET A 692 1.10 -13.42 7.16
CA MET A 692 -0.15 -13.01 6.53
C MET A 692 -0.14 -13.36 5.05
N ASN A 693 0.50 -12.52 4.23
CA ASN A 693 0.62 -12.70 2.78
C ASN A 693 1.95 -12.20 2.21
N GLY A 694 2.75 -11.54 3.05
CA GLY A 694 3.75 -10.55 2.66
C GLY A 694 4.72 -10.27 3.80
N TYR A 695 4.14 -10.09 4.99
CA TYR A 695 4.81 -9.81 6.26
C TYR A 695 4.20 -10.66 7.38
N LEU A 696 4.84 -10.64 8.54
CA LEU A 696 4.39 -11.30 9.77
C LEU A 696 3.37 -10.45 10.51
N SER A 697 2.34 -11.07 11.07
CA SER A 697 1.39 -10.37 11.94
C SER A 697 1.09 -11.20 13.18
N TYR A 698 0.65 -10.53 14.24
CA TYR A 698 0.11 -11.23 15.38
C TYR A 698 -1.27 -11.78 15.02
N SER A 699 -1.41 -13.08 14.82
CA SER A 699 -2.73 -13.69 14.58
C SER A 699 -3.56 -13.72 15.86
N ARG A 700 -2.88 -13.86 17.00
CA ARG A 700 -3.45 -13.83 18.35
C ARG A 700 -2.58 -13.01 19.28
N THR A 701 -3.19 -12.09 20.03
CA THR A 701 -2.54 -11.34 21.12
C THR A 701 -3.39 -11.44 22.38
N HIS A 702 -2.80 -11.85 23.50
CA HIS A 702 -3.52 -11.99 24.78
C HIS A 702 -4.80 -12.82 24.71
N GLY A 703 -4.85 -13.78 23.80
CA GLY A 703 -6.01 -14.65 23.61
C GLY A 703 -7.00 -14.21 22.53
N ASP A 704 -6.93 -12.97 22.01
CA ASP A 704 -7.86 -12.42 21.01
C ASP A 704 -7.29 -12.41 19.59
N THR A 705 -8.17 -12.61 18.59
CA THR A 705 -7.80 -12.59 17.16
C THR A 705 -7.69 -11.16 16.61
N ARG A 706 -6.61 -10.89 15.86
CA ARG A 706 -6.36 -9.60 15.20
C ARG A 706 -6.65 -9.60 13.69
N LEU A 707 -6.80 -10.78 13.10
CA LEU A 707 -7.01 -10.95 11.65
C LEU A 707 -8.48 -11.11 11.32
N ASN A 708 -8.84 -10.86 10.06
CA ASN A 708 -10.18 -11.13 9.55
C ASN A 708 -10.47 -12.65 9.49
N ASP A 709 -11.75 -13.00 9.54
CA ASP A 709 -12.18 -14.41 9.64
C ASP A 709 -11.78 -15.24 8.43
N ALA A 710 -11.91 -14.69 7.22
CA ALA A 710 -11.53 -15.39 5.98
C ALA A 710 -10.04 -15.76 5.99
N LYS A 711 -9.20 -14.88 6.52
CA LYS A 711 -7.76 -15.10 6.64
C LYS A 711 -7.41 -16.13 7.70
N MET A 712 -8.13 -16.14 8.83
CA MET A 712 -7.96 -17.17 9.85
C MET A 712 -8.32 -18.56 9.31
N ILE A 713 -9.37 -18.66 8.49
CA ILE A 713 -9.74 -19.91 7.81
C ILE A 713 -8.63 -20.34 6.85
N GLU A 714 -8.16 -19.44 5.99
CA GLU A 714 -7.06 -19.73 5.06
C GLU A 714 -5.81 -20.25 5.78
N ILE A 715 -5.38 -19.58 6.87
CA ILE A 715 -4.23 -20.02 7.68
C ILE A 715 -4.43 -21.43 8.24
N SER A 716 -5.64 -21.73 8.72
CA SER A 716 -5.96 -23.04 9.30
C SER A 716 -5.95 -24.19 8.28
N GLU A 717 -6.13 -23.87 6.99
CA GLU A 717 -6.17 -24.82 5.88
C GLU A 717 -4.80 -24.99 5.18
N ARG A 718 -3.75 -24.27 5.62
CA ARG A 718 -2.41 -24.31 5.00
C ARG A 718 -1.71 -25.66 5.15
N ARG A 719 -1.56 -26.34 4.02
CA ARG A 719 -0.71 -27.52 3.83
C ARG A 719 0.57 -27.18 3.07
N SER A 720 0.44 -26.47 1.94
CA SER A 720 1.55 -26.15 1.04
C SER A 720 2.22 -24.80 1.29
N MET A 721 1.62 -23.92 2.11
CA MET A 721 2.10 -22.56 2.39
C MET A 721 2.70 -22.41 3.78
#